data_AF-A0A3N0ZMD6-F1
#
_entry.id   AF-A0A3N0ZMD6-F1
#
_cell.length_a   1.000
_cell.length_b   1.000
_cell.length_c   1.000
_cell.angle_alpha   90.00
_cell.angle_beta   90.00
_cell.angle_gamma   90.00
#
_symmetry.space_group_name_H-M   'P 1'
#
loop_
_entity.id
_entity.type
_entity.pdbx_description
1 polymer ?
#
loop_
_entity_poly.entity_id
_entity_poly.type
_entity_poly.pdbx_seq_one_letter_code
_entity_poly.pdbx_strand_id
1 'polypeptide(L)'
;MKKIYLYPLWLRIWHLLNAILMILLFVSGISLHYADSSVISIGFSASMFVHNISGVILSLNYLFYFIFNLISGNYKHYLPKFKNFFKEILIQTRYYLIDIFDKEPHPFPANEKRKFNPLQRLGYLSIMYGMVPLVIITGWLLMFPSLTPDNLFGMGGVWPAAILHIISGFIISIFTLVHIYLGTTGHTLSDLYLGIVTGWHNTEEGYDIPDEENLKVLKKRVEKGKLLPTIFYNPISLTGSFVSIISFTIILFLIVLELFSETTNPYLGIFTFMVMPTILIIGIFLIFFGAFRENRILLRRSDKERRLPVLDLNNTKHQVATLIFTVSALLLIVFSGFGSFKAYEYSESDEFCGTVCHTVMEPEYTTYLNSPHSNVGCVQCHIGDGAGWFVKSKISGSYQVYAVLANVYPKPIPTPVENLRPAAETCERCHSPKHFYDEKKIVRDYYLSDEKNTHFNLEMLIKVGGGNVEVGNNSGIHWHMNLANEITYLTTDKERQEIPWVKSKSLITGKETVYQLQGFDVEKALASGKTMRKMDCIDCHNRPSHIYNPPDKVVNLVMSVNRINPEIPFIKSVAVQALESVHSTGEEAYKDINDYVWNFYKNKLPSIDNKLKNDINNAILQLSTIYSKNYFPKMKVSWKNHPNNIGHLYSKGCYRCHDGKHINPEGKVLTNDCNTCHTFRSEAFLNDSLRTVVINNDFIHPGGDDKNIKEQNCVVCHGAPKYRKKFLDNIGKR
;
A
#
# COMPACT_ATOMS: atom_id res chain seq x y z
N MET A 1 -46.17 36.31 28.20
CA MET A 1 -45.66 34.94 27.95
C MET A 1 -46.48 33.96 28.78
N LYS A 2 -47.18 33.03 28.13
CA LYS A 2 -47.94 31.95 28.77
C LYS A 2 -47.00 30.79 29.09
N LYS A 3 -47.04 30.26 30.32
CA LYS A 3 -46.33 29.03 30.70
C LYS A 3 -47.20 27.81 30.41
N ILE A 4 -46.71 26.90 29.57
CA ILE A 4 -47.39 25.63 29.28
C ILE A 4 -46.57 24.46 29.82
N TYR A 5 -47.26 23.52 30.49
CA TYR A 5 -46.62 22.33 31.04
C TYR A 5 -46.47 21.27 29.95
N LEU A 6 -45.25 21.06 29.44
CA LEU A 6 -44.97 20.16 28.31
C LEU A 6 -44.18 18.91 28.69
N TYR A 7 -43.39 18.95 29.77
CA TYR A 7 -42.47 17.86 30.14
C TYR A 7 -42.80 17.30 31.53
N PRO A 8 -43.51 16.15 31.62
CA PRO A 8 -43.83 15.51 32.89
C PRO A 8 -42.56 15.10 33.64
N LEU A 9 -42.64 14.99 34.98
CA LEU A 9 -41.49 14.71 35.84
C LEU A 9 -40.70 13.46 35.42
N TRP A 10 -41.39 12.35 35.10
CA TRP A 10 -40.74 11.11 34.67
C TRP A 10 -39.88 11.30 33.41
N LEU A 11 -40.35 12.10 32.45
CA LEU A 11 -39.65 12.36 31.19
C LEU A 11 -38.40 13.21 31.41
N ARG A 12 -38.45 14.14 32.38
CA ARG A 12 -37.31 14.99 32.75
C ARG A 12 -36.20 14.17 33.43
N ILE A 13 -36.58 13.29 34.35
CA ILE A 13 -35.64 12.38 35.02
C ILE A 13 -34.98 11.45 33.99
N TRP A 14 -35.80 10.84 33.12
CA TRP A 14 -35.30 10.02 32.01
C TRP A 14 -34.33 10.79 31.11
N HIS A 15 -34.68 12.01 30.72
CA HIS A 15 -33.86 12.82 29.83
C HIS A 15 -32.50 13.16 30.45
N LEU A 16 -32.47 13.56 31.73
CA LEU A 16 -31.23 13.86 32.45
C LEU A 16 -30.32 12.63 32.51
N LEU A 17 -30.88 11.48 32.89
CA LEU A 17 -30.14 10.22 32.95
C LEU A 17 -29.63 9.81 31.55
N ASN A 18 -30.47 9.94 30.52
CA ASN A 18 -30.09 9.66 29.14
C ASN A 18 -28.95 10.57 28.65
N ALA A 19 -29.01 11.87 28.97
CA ALA A 19 -27.96 12.83 28.59
C ALA A 19 -26.60 12.47 29.21
N ILE A 20 -26.58 12.14 30.51
CA ILE A 20 -25.36 11.71 31.21
C ILE A 20 -24.79 10.44 30.56
N LEU A 21 -25.64 9.43 30.30
CA LEU A 21 -25.22 8.17 29.68
C LEU A 21 -24.67 8.36 28.27
N MET A 22 -25.30 9.21 27.46
CA MET A 22 -24.82 9.50 26.09
C MET A 22 -23.46 10.18 26.11
N ILE A 23 -23.19 11.09 27.05
CA ILE A 23 -21.87 11.72 27.21
C ILE A 23 -20.81 10.67 27.62
N LEU A 24 -21.13 9.81 28.59
CA LEU A 24 -20.21 8.76 29.03
C LEU A 24 -19.90 7.76 27.89
N LEU A 25 -20.92 7.33 27.14
CA LEU A 25 -20.76 6.44 25.98
C LEU A 25 -19.98 7.10 24.84
N PHE A 26 -20.20 8.39 24.59
CA PHE A 26 -19.45 9.15 23.59
C PHE A 26 -17.96 9.23 23.92
N VAL A 27 -17.62 9.65 25.15
CA VAL A 27 -16.23 9.81 25.59
C VAL A 27 -15.52 8.46 25.64
N SER A 28 -16.15 7.44 26.23
CA SER A 28 -15.57 6.09 26.30
C SER A 28 -15.45 5.43 24.92
N GLY A 29 -16.43 5.62 24.03
CA GLY A 29 -16.40 5.09 22.67
C GLY A 29 -15.27 5.69 21.83
N ILE A 30 -15.05 7.01 21.89
CA ILE A 30 -13.90 7.65 21.22
C ILE A 30 -12.59 7.11 21.80
N SER A 31 -12.47 7.01 23.12
CA SER A 31 -11.26 6.49 23.77
C SER A 31 -10.92 5.06 23.34
N LEU A 32 -11.93 4.19 23.16
CA LEU A 32 -11.72 2.82 22.69
C LEU A 32 -11.24 2.74 21.23
N HIS A 33 -11.66 3.67 20.37
CA HIS A 33 -11.23 3.74 18.97
C HIS A 33 -9.83 4.34 18.78
N TYR A 34 -9.43 5.27 19.66
CA TYR A 34 -8.16 6.01 19.55
C TYR A 34 -7.22 5.73 20.73
N ALA A 35 -7.22 4.48 21.23
CA ALA A 35 -6.50 4.07 22.44
C ALA A 35 -4.96 4.27 22.37
N ASP A 36 -4.40 4.40 21.16
CA ASP A 36 -2.97 4.62 20.91
C ASP A 36 -2.60 6.12 20.75
N SER A 37 -3.57 7.03 20.88
CA SER A 37 -3.37 8.48 20.73
C SER A 37 -3.19 9.18 22.08
N SER A 38 -2.32 10.17 22.16
CA SER A 38 -2.09 11.00 23.35
C SER A 38 -3.24 11.98 23.68
N VAL A 39 -4.38 11.89 22.97
CA VAL A 39 -5.44 12.90 22.98
C VAL A 39 -6.44 12.69 24.13
N ILE A 40 -6.70 11.45 24.56
CA ILE A 40 -7.63 11.14 25.65
C ILE A 40 -6.96 10.17 26.63
N SER A 41 -6.56 10.69 27.81
CA SER A 41 -5.78 9.98 28.84
C SER A 41 -6.61 9.06 29.73
N ILE A 42 -7.58 8.32 29.16
CA ILE A 42 -8.35 7.30 29.91
C ILE A 42 -7.82 5.93 29.48
N GLY A 43 -7.36 5.12 30.43
CA GLY A 43 -6.85 3.78 30.13
C GLY A 43 -7.91 2.88 29.50
N PHE A 44 -7.53 2.07 28.52
CA PHE A 44 -8.42 1.19 27.73
C PHE A 44 -9.40 0.37 28.59
N SER A 45 -8.90 -0.23 29.67
CA SER A 45 -9.72 -1.04 30.60
C SER A 45 -10.82 -0.22 31.28
N ALA A 46 -10.50 1.00 31.72
CA ALA A 46 -11.48 1.89 32.33
C ALA A 46 -12.52 2.36 31.30
N SER A 47 -12.09 2.70 30.09
CA SER A 47 -12.99 3.08 29.00
C SER A 47 -13.94 1.96 28.63
N MET A 48 -13.46 0.72 28.51
CA MET A 48 -14.29 -0.45 28.22
C MET A 48 -15.33 -0.69 29.33
N PHE A 49 -14.90 -0.62 30.60
CA PHE A 49 -15.79 -0.81 31.75
C PHE A 49 -16.90 0.25 31.81
N VAL A 50 -16.54 1.54 31.66
CA VAL A 50 -17.49 2.65 31.64
C VAL A 50 -18.44 2.52 30.45
N HIS A 51 -17.94 2.14 29.28
CA HIS A 51 -18.75 1.97 28.08
C HIS A 51 -19.80 0.86 28.25
N ASN A 52 -19.38 -0.32 28.71
CA ASN A 52 -20.26 -1.47 28.87
C ASN A 52 -21.35 -1.21 29.92
N ILE A 53 -20.98 -0.69 31.09
CA ILE A 53 -21.96 -0.37 32.14
C ILE A 53 -22.93 0.70 31.67
N SER A 54 -22.44 1.76 31.03
CA SER A 54 -23.29 2.83 30.51
C SER A 54 -24.25 2.30 29.44
N GLY A 55 -23.81 1.36 28.59
CA GLY A 55 -24.64 0.71 27.57
C GLY A 55 -25.76 -0.15 28.18
N VAL A 56 -25.47 -0.89 29.24
CA VAL A 56 -26.48 -1.68 29.97
C VAL A 56 -27.50 -0.76 30.64
N ILE A 57 -27.04 0.29 31.34
CA ILE A 57 -27.93 1.25 31.99
C ILE A 57 -28.77 1.99 30.93
N LEU A 58 -28.18 2.36 29.79
CA LEU A 58 -28.91 2.97 28.67
C LEU A 58 -30.00 2.03 28.14
N SER A 59 -29.73 0.73 28.05
CA SER A 59 -30.72 -0.27 27.61
C SER A 59 -31.94 -0.30 28.54
N LEU A 60 -31.71 -0.32 29.86
CA LEU A 60 -32.78 -0.28 30.87
C LEU A 60 -33.52 1.07 30.84
N ASN A 61 -32.79 2.17 30.73
CA ASN A 61 -33.37 3.52 30.65
C ASN A 61 -34.21 3.71 29.38
N TYR A 62 -33.80 3.12 28.25
CA TYR A 62 -34.55 3.11 27.00
C TYR A 62 -35.84 2.30 27.13
N LEU A 63 -35.79 1.12 27.77
CA LEU A 63 -36.97 0.31 28.04
C LEU A 63 -37.98 1.06 28.92
N PHE A 64 -37.50 1.73 29.98
CA PHE A 64 -38.33 2.60 30.82
C PHE A 64 -39.02 3.69 30.00
N TYR A 65 -38.26 4.38 29.14
CA TYR A 65 -38.84 5.38 28.23
C TYR A 65 -39.88 4.80 27.30
N PHE A 66 -39.60 3.67 26.65
CA PHE A 66 -40.53 3.06 25.72
C PHE A 66 -41.87 2.70 26.39
N ILE A 67 -41.81 2.05 27.56
CA ILE A 67 -43.01 1.67 28.33
C ILE A 67 -43.79 2.90 28.81
N PHE A 68 -43.13 3.86 29.47
CA PHE A 68 -43.81 5.04 29.99
C PHE A 68 -44.35 5.95 28.88
N ASN A 69 -43.69 5.99 27.73
CA ASN A 69 -44.15 6.76 26.58
C ASN A 69 -45.42 6.16 25.95
N LEU A 70 -45.57 4.83 26.00
CA LEU A 70 -46.80 4.12 25.61
C LEU A 70 -47.91 4.36 26.63
N ILE A 71 -47.66 4.13 27.93
CA ILE A 71 -48.67 4.24 29.00
C ILE A 71 -49.19 5.68 29.13
N SER A 72 -48.29 6.67 29.08
CA SER A 72 -48.67 8.10 29.21
C SER A 72 -49.29 8.69 27.93
N GLY A 73 -49.26 7.98 26.81
CA GLY A 73 -49.68 8.48 25.51
C GLY A 73 -48.77 9.56 24.90
N ASN A 74 -47.62 9.86 25.51
CA ASN A 74 -46.68 10.89 25.02
C ASN A 74 -46.06 10.52 23.66
N TYR A 75 -46.11 9.25 23.24
CA TYR A 75 -45.66 8.79 21.91
C TYR A 75 -46.38 9.52 20.76
N LYS A 76 -47.63 9.97 20.96
CA LYS A 76 -48.44 10.69 19.96
C LYS A 76 -47.80 11.99 19.50
N HIS A 77 -46.92 12.61 20.30
CA HIS A 77 -46.21 13.83 19.92
C HIS A 77 -45.07 13.61 18.91
N TYR A 78 -44.59 12.37 18.75
CA TYR A 78 -43.48 12.02 17.85
C TYR A 78 -43.97 11.58 16.46
N LEU A 79 -45.22 11.09 16.35
CA LEU A 79 -45.76 10.61 15.08
C LEU A 79 -46.07 11.76 14.12
N PRO A 80 -45.51 11.77 12.90
CA PRO A 80 -45.78 12.80 11.91
C PRO A 80 -47.19 12.64 11.31
N LYS A 81 -47.83 13.77 10.98
CA LYS A 81 -49.04 13.76 10.13
C LYS A 81 -48.56 13.71 8.68
N PHE A 82 -48.83 12.62 7.95
CA PHE A 82 -48.31 12.42 6.58
C PHE A 82 -48.73 13.49 5.57
N LYS A 83 -49.87 14.16 5.78
CA LYS A 83 -50.34 15.25 4.92
C LYS A 83 -49.41 16.47 5.05
N ASN A 84 -48.73 16.85 3.97
CA ASN A 84 -47.78 17.97 3.86
C ASN A 84 -46.44 17.85 4.63
N PHE A 85 -46.13 16.72 5.27
CA PHE A 85 -44.94 16.56 6.12
C PHE A 85 -43.60 16.93 5.45
N PHE A 86 -43.36 16.46 4.22
CA PHE A 86 -42.14 16.81 3.47
C PHE A 86 -41.99 18.32 3.23
N LYS A 87 -43.11 19.02 3.01
CA LYS A 87 -43.11 20.48 2.81
C LYS A 87 -42.82 21.21 4.13
N GLU A 88 -43.40 20.74 5.23
CA GLU A 88 -43.13 21.29 6.56
C GLU A 88 -41.65 21.10 6.96
N ILE A 89 -41.04 19.96 6.61
CA ILE A 89 -39.58 19.75 6.76
C ILE A 89 -38.81 20.78 5.94
N LEU A 90 -39.13 20.97 4.66
CA LEU A 90 -38.44 21.96 3.82
C LEU A 90 -38.56 23.39 4.37
N ILE A 91 -39.73 23.78 4.87
CA ILE A 91 -39.95 25.08 5.51
C ILE A 91 -39.11 25.21 6.78
N GLN A 92 -39.10 24.20 7.66
CA GLN A 92 -38.33 24.22 8.89
C GLN A 92 -36.81 24.19 8.64
N THR A 93 -36.35 23.43 7.64
CA THR A 93 -34.94 23.39 7.23
C THR A 93 -34.50 24.74 6.68
N ARG A 94 -35.30 25.38 5.82
CA ARG A 94 -35.01 26.72 5.32
C ARG A 94 -34.93 27.73 6.47
N TYR A 95 -35.83 27.65 7.46
CA TYR A 95 -35.80 28.54 8.62
C TYR A 95 -34.47 28.46 9.37
N TYR A 96 -34.02 27.26 9.74
CA TYR A 96 -32.76 27.09 10.45
C TYR A 96 -31.53 27.46 9.63
N LEU A 97 -31.60 27.34 8.30
CA LEU A 97 -30.49 27.70 7.43
C LEU A 97 -30.44 29.20 7.10
N ILE A 98 -31.58 29.89 7.05
CA ILE A 98 -31.70 31.24 6.48
C ILE A 98 -32.53 32.15 7.38
N ASP A 99 -33.82 31.84 7.55
CA ASP A 99 -34.79 32.80 8.08
C ASP A 99 -34.53 33.13 9.58
N ILE A 100 -33.81 32.26 10.30
CA ILE A 100 -33.35 32.52 11.68
C ILE A 100 -32.40 33.73 11.78
N PHE A 101 -31.62 34.00 10.74
CA PHE A 101 -30.70 35.14 10.69
C PHE A 101 -31.43 36.45 10.36
N ASP A 102 -32.58 36.37 9.70
CA ASP A 102 -33.49 37.49 9.45
C ASP A 102 -34.36 37.83 10.68
N LYS A 103 -34.15 37.15 11.81
CA LYS A 103 -34.98 37.25 13.04
C LYS A 103 -36.46 36.98 12.79
N GLU A 104 -36.78 36.19 11.76
CA GLU A 104 -38.15 35.80 11.46
C GLU A 104 -38.70 34.88 12.58
N PRO A 105 -40.02 34.92 12.84
CA PRO A 105 -40.64 34.07 13.85
C PRO A 105 -40.50 32.60 13.47
N HIS A 106 -40.29 31.74 14.48
CA HIS A 106 -40.16 30.31 14.28
C HIS A 106 -41.42 29.73 13.60
N PRO A 107 -41.32 28.99 12.48
CA PRO A 107 -42.48 28.64 11.64
C PRO A 107 -43.45 27.67 12.31
N PHE A 108 -42.94 26.85 13.24
CA PHE A 108 -43.72 25.87 13.96
C PHE A 108 -43.43 25.93 15.48
N PRO A 109 -43.91 26.96 16.21
CA PRO A 109 -43.66 27.08 17.65
C PRO A 109 -44.35 25.96 18.43
N ALA A 110 -43.83 25.67 19.63
CA ALA A 110 -44.40 24.67 20.52
C ALA A 110 -45.71 25.19 21.16
N ASN A 111 -46.72 24.34 21.25
CA ASN A 111 -48.00 24.64 21.89
C ASN A 111 -48.60 23.38 22.54
N GLU A 112 -49.75 23.51 23.19
CA GLU A 112 -50.42 22.42 23.92
C GLU A 112 -50.72 21.18 23.06
N LYS A 113 -50.86 21.34 21.73
CA LYS A 113 -51.13 20.24 20.79
C LYS A 113 -49.89 19.77 20.02
N ARG A 114 -48.84 20.60 19.94
CA ARG A 114 -47.60 20.35 19.18
C ARG A 114 -46.38 20.67 20.03
N LYS A 115 -45.80 19.63 20.61
CA LYS A 115 -44.58 19.70 21.43
C LYS A 115 -43.30 19.94 20.63
N PHE A 116 -43.24 19.43 19.39
CA PHE A 116 -42.03 19.43 18.56
C PHE A 116 -42.31 19.96 17.16
N ASN A 117 -41.32 20.63 16.56
CA ASN A 117 -41.36 21.03 15.17
C ASN A 117 -41.15 19.84 14.21
N PRO A 118 -41.45 19.96 12.90
CA PRO A 118 -41.38 18.85 11.94
C PRO A 118 -40.00 18.18 11.86
N LEU A 119 -38.92 18.97 11.91
CA LEU A 119 -37.55 18.47 11.82
C LEU A 119 -37.13 17.77 13.12
N GLN A 120 -37.50 18.31 14.28
CA GLN A 120 -37.33 17.68 15.58
C GLN A 120 -38.11 16.36 15.69
N ARG A 121 -39.36 16.30 15.19
CA ARG A 121 -40.14 15.05 15.15
C ARG A 121 -39.44 13.98 14.33
N LEU A 122 -39.00 14.33 13.11
CA LEU A 122 -38.23 13.40 12.27
C LEU A 122 -36.95 12.96 12.97
N GLY A 123 -36.18 13.90 13.53
CA GLY A 123 -34.95 13.62 14.26
C GLY A 123 -35.17 12.67 15.45
N TYR A 124 -36.14 12.97 16.32
CA TYR A 124 -36.46 12.12 17.46
C TYR A 124 -37.02 10.76 17.04
N LEU A 125 -37.81 10.68 15.97
CA LEU A 125 -38.30 9.41 15.43
C LEU A 125 -37.13 8.56 14.93
N SER A 126 -36.28 9.12 14.06
CA SER A 126 -35.12 8.43 13.48
C SER A 126 -34.11 7.99 14.56
N ILE A 127 -33.82 8.85 15.51
CA ILE A 127 -32.83 8.56 16.56
C ILE A 127 -33.41 7.63 17.62
N MET A 128 -34.53 7.97 18.24
CA MET A 128 -35.05 7.20 19.38
C MET A 128 -35.70 5.87 18.98
N TYR A 129 -36.23 5.74 17.76
CA TYR A 129 -36.90 4.50 17.33
C TYR A 129 -36.14 3.76 16.22
N GLY A 130 -35.09 4.34 15.66
CA GLY A 130 -34.19 3.68 14.72
C GLY A 130 -32.81 3.45 15.31
N MET A 131 -32.04 4.53 15.51
CA MET A 131 -30.61 4.45 15.82
C MET A 131 -30.32 3.96 17.25
N VAL A 132 -31.08 4.40 18.26
CA VAL A 132 -30.87 4.00 19.66
C VAL A 132 -31.17 2.50 19.87
N PRO A 133 -32.29 1.93 19.36
CA PRO A 133 -32.47 0.48 19.36
C PRO A 133 -31.35 -0.27 18.63
N LEU A 134 -30.92 0.24 17.48
CA LEU A 134 -29.86 -0.39 16.69
C LEU A 134 -28.52 -0.41 17.43
N VAL A 135 -28.12 0.71 18.06
CA VAL A 135 -26.88 0.78 18.85
C VAL A 135 -26.94 -0.10 20.10
N ILE A 136 -28.12 -0.22 20.73
CA ILE A 136 -28.34 -1.13 21.85
C ILE A 136 -28.17 -2.58 21.40
N ILE A 137 -28.90 -3.01 20.37
CA ILE A 137 -28.86 -4.40 19.86
C ILE A 137 -27.42 -4.77 19.47
N THR A 138 -26.78 -3.93 18.67
CA THR A 138 -25.41 -4.17 18.23
C THR A 138 -24.41 -4.14 19.40
N GLY A 139 -24.63 -3.28 20.40
CA GLY A 139 -23.80 -3.24 21.60
C GLY A 139 -23.92 -4.51 22.44
N TRP A 140 -25.11 -5.08 22.57
CA TRP A 140 -25.31 -6.39 23.23
C TRP A 140 -24.65 -7.52 22.46
N LEU A 141 -24.72 -7.53 21.12
CA LEU A 141 -24.04 -8.53 20.29
C LEU A 141 -22.51 -8.46 20.45
N LEU A 142 -21.94 -7.24 20.53
CA LEU A 142 -20.51 -7.07 20.76
C LEU A 142 -20.08 -7.42 22.18
N MET A 143 -20.93 -7.18 23.18
CA MET A 143 -20.66 -7.53 24.57
C MET A 143 -20.74 -9.04 24.81
N PHE A 144 -21.59 -9.74 24.03
CA PHE A 144 -21.76 -11.18 24.07
C PHE A 144 -21.60 -11.78 22.67
N PRO A 145 -20.37 -11.88 22.14
CA PRO A 145 -20.13 -12.33 20.77
C PRO A 145 -20.74 -13.69 20.44
N SER A 146 -20.89 -14.57 21.44
CA SER A 146 -21.54 -15.88 21.32
C SER A 146 -23.02 -15.84 20.93
N LEU A 147 -23.68 -14.69 21.07
CA LEU A 147 -25.07 -14.49 20.64
C LEU A 147 -25.15 -14.01 19.18
N THR A 148 -24.02 -13.72 18.56
CA THR A 148 -23.97 -13.20 17.19
C THR A 148 -24.10 -14.35 16.19
N PRO A 149 -24.96 -14.24 15.16
CA PRO A 149 -25.06 -15.28 14.14
C PRO A 149 -23.71 -15.57 13.48
N ASP A 150 -23.43 -16.83 13.15
CA ASP A 150 -22.17 -17.22 12.49
C ASP A 150 -21.97 -16.48 11.16
N ASN A 151 -23.06 -16.17 10.46
CA ASN A 151 -23.06 -15.38 9.24
C ASN A 151 -24.17 -14.32 9.29
N LEU A 152 -23.82 -13.07 9.01
CA LEU A 152 -24.74 -11.95 8.81
C LEU A 152 -24.34 -11.20 7.54
N PHE A 153 -25.26 -11.06 6.57
CA PHE A 153 -25.00 -10.43 5.26
C PHE A 153 -23.84 -11.03 4.44
N GLY A 154 -23.51 -12.31 4.64
CA GLY A 154 -22.42 -12.99 3.94
C GLY A 154 -21.05 -12.88 4.62
N MET A 155 -20.96 -12.18 5.76
CA MET A 155 -19.76 -12.00 6.57
C MET A 155 -19.89 -12.68 7.94
N GLY A 156 -18.78 -12.94 8.65
CA GLY A 156 -18.81 -13.41 10.03
C GLY A 156 -19.58 -12.42 10.92
N GLY A 157 -20.64 -12.84 11.61
CA GLY A 157 -21.67 -11.91 12.10
C GLY A 157 -21.23 -10.86 13.13
N VAL A 158 -20.10 -11.06 13.81
CA VAL A 158 -19.52 -10.05 14.73
C VAL A 158 -19.12 -8.77 13.99
N TRP A 159 -18.62 -8.90 12.76
CA TRP A 159 -18.15 -7.77 11.95
C TRP A 159 -19.28 -6.81 11.56
N PRO A 160 -20.40 -7.27 10.97
CA PRO A 160 -21.56 -6.44 10.71
C PRO A 160 -22.14 -5.78 11.97
N ALA A 161 -22.17 -6.48 13.10
CA ALA A 161 -22.63 -5.90 14.37
C ALA A 161 -21.72 -4.75 14.82
N ALA A 162 -20.40 -4.90 14.72
CA ALA A 162 -19.44 -3.85 15.05
C ALA A 162 -19.62 -2.60 14.19
N ILE A 163 -19.79 -2.79 12.88
CA ILE A 163 -19.95 -1.69 11.92
C ILE A 163 -21.25 -0.92 12.19
N LEU A 164 -22.35 -1.64 12.35
CA LEU A 164 -23.64 -1.02 12.65
C LEU A 164 -23.59 -0.28 14.00
N HIS A 165 -22.85 -0.79 14.98
CA HIS A 165 -22.64 -0.11 16.26
C HIS A 165 -21.91 1.22 16.08
N ILE A 166 -20.80 1.24 15.34
CA ILE A 166 -19.98 2.43 15.10
C ILE A 166 -20.77 3.48 14.32
N ILE A 167 -21.42 3.09 13.22
CA ILE A 167 -22.22 4.00 12.40
C ILE A 167 -23.35 4.63 13.21
N SER A 168 -24.08 3.80 13.97
CA SER A 168 -25.17 4.28 14.83
C SER A 168 -24.66 5.21 15.91
N GLY A 169 -23.57 4.83 16.59
CA GLY A 169 -22.91 5.63 17.61
C GLY A 169 -22.46 7.00 17.06
N PHE A 170 -21.86 7.03 15.87
CA PHE A 170 -21.43 8.27 15.22
C PHE A 170 -22.61 9.19 14.87
N ILE A 171 -23.68 8.64 14.27
CA ILE A 171 -24.89 9.41 13.94
C ILE A 171 -25.54 9.98 15.21
N ILE A 172 -25.66 9.17 16.27
CA ILE A 172 -26.21 9.59 17.56
C ILE A 172 -25.34 10.69 18.19
N SER A 173 -24.02 10.60 18.03
CA SER A 173 -23.07 11.59 18.54
C SER A 173 -23.23 12.94 17.84
N ILE A 174 -23.28 12.95 16.50
CA ILE A 174 -23.56 14.16 15.71
C ILE A 174 -24.91 14.74 16.14
N PHE A 175 -25.94 13.90 16.23
CA PHE A 175 -27.26 14.35 16.66
C PHE A 175 -27.20 14.99 18.06
N THR A 176 -26.46 14.40 19.00
CA THR A 176 -26.32 14.93 20.36
C THR A 176 -25.66 16.31 20.35
N LEU A 177 -24.59 16.50 19.58
CA LEU A 177 -23.92 17.80 19.44
C LEU A 177 -24.85 18.85 18.81
N VAL A 178 -25.52 18.50 17.71
CA VAL A 178 -26.49 19.38 17.04
C VAL A 178 -27.66 19.69 17.98
N HIS A 179 -28.14 18.72 18.75
CA HIS A 179 -29.25 18.87 19.68
C HIS A 179 -28.91 19.84 20.82
N ILE A 180 -27.71 19.73 21.41
CA ILE A 180 -27.19 20.67 22.42
C ILE A 180 -27.08 22.07 21.79
N TYR A 181 -26.52 22.19 20.58
CA TYR A 181 -26.47 23.48 19.90
C TYR A 181 -27.87 24.08 19.68
N LEU A 182 -28.83 23.31 19.17
CA LEU A 182 -30.20 23.79 18.98
C LEU A 182 -30.88 24.19 20.30
N GLY A 183 -30.49 23.58 21.43
CA GLY A 183 -30.93 23.98 22.75
C GLY A 183 -30.56 25.42 23.13
N THR A 184 -29.55 26.04 22.51
CA THR A 184 -29.15 27.43 22.77
C THR A 184 -29.93 28.45 21.93
N THR A 185 -30.76 28.00 20.99
CA THR A 185 -31.48 28.87 20.02
C THR A 185 -32.80 29.43 20.55
N GLY A 186 -33.05 29.34 21.86
CA GLY A 186 -34.20 29.97 22.51
C GLY A 186 -34.08 31.50 22.61
N HIS A 187 -35.09 32.17 23.19
CA HIS A 187 -35.04 33.62 23.42
C HIS A 187 -33.85 34.05 24.28
N THR A 188 -33.42 33.17 25.18
CA THR A 188 -32.14 33.26 25.91
C THR A 188 -31.43 31.91 25.82
N LEU A 189 -30.10 31.90 26.01
CA LEU A 189 -29.27 30.69 25.94
C LEU A 189 -29.75 29.56 26.85
N SER A 190 -30.46 29.87 27.94
CA SER A 190 -30.94 28.91 28.93
C SER A 190 -32.43 28.60 28.85
N ASP A 191 -33.22 29.31 28.04
CA ASP A 191 -34.70 29.23 28.05
C ASP A 191 -35.22 27.82 27.72
N LEU A 192 -34.69 27.21 26.66
CA LEU A 192 -35.07 25.84 26.26
C LEU A 192 -34.58 24.78 27.26
N TYR A 193 -33.39 24.99 27.85
CA TYR A 193 -32.86 24.12 28.90
C TYR A 193 -33.66 24.19 30.20
N LEU A 194 -34.07 25.39 30.62
CA LEU A 194 -34.97 25.59 31.76
C LEU A 194 -36.33 24.93 31.51
N GLY A 195 -36.78 24.87 30.26
CA GLY A 195 -37.97 24.11 29.86
C GLY A 195 -37.91 22.63 30.23
N ILE A 196 -36.80 21.95 29.91
CA ILE A 196 -36.63 20.52 30.24
C ILE A 196 -36.32 20.29 31.72
N VAL A 197 -35.71 21.26 32.43
CA VAL A 197 -35.44 21.15 33.87
C VAL A 197 -36.71 21.39 34.69
N THR A 198 -37.47 22.45 34.40
CA THR A 198 -38.64 22.87 35.20
C THR A 198 -39.94 22.18 34.77
N GLY A 199 -40.01 21.70 33.52
CA GLY A 199 -41.22 21.14 32.91
C GLY A 199 -42.13 22.16 32.23
N TRP A 200 -41.87 23.45 32.44
CA TRP A 200 -42.66 24.57 31.94
C TRP A 200 -41.97 25.23 30.75
N HIS A 201 -42.66 25.35 29.63
CA HIS A 201 -42.18 26.05 28.45
C HIS A 201 -42.83 27.42 28.35
N ASN A 202 -42.03 28.46 28.12
CA ASN A 202 -42.51 29.81 27.92
C ASN A 202 -42.94 29.97 26.45
N THR A 203 -44.21 30.31 26.22
CA THR A 203 -44.75 30.63 24.90
C THR A 203 -45.21 32.08 24.85
N GLU A 204 -45.02 32.76 23.72
CA GLU A 204 -45.57 34.10 23.52
C GLU A 204 -47.12 34.06 23.50
N GLU A 205 -47.77 35.05 24.11
CA GLU A 205 -49.24 35.13 24.13
C GLU A 205 -49.77 35.57 22.75
N GLY A 206 -50.75 34.84 22.20
CA GLY A 206 -51.42 35.18 20.94
C GLY A 206 -50.96 34.42 19.70
N TYR A 207 -50.02 33.48 19.80
CA TYR A 207 -49.56 32.67 18.67
C TYR A 207 -50.25 31.29 18.64
N ASP A 208 -51.54 31.29 18.30
CA ASP A 208 -52.25 30.04 18.00
C ASP A 208 -51.81 29.45 16.65
N ILE A 209 -52.09 28.17 16.45
CA ILE A 209 -51.73 27.32 15.30
C ILE A 209 -51.69 28.14 13.99
N PRO A 210 -50.64 28.02 13.14
CA PRO A 210 -50.69 28.64 11.82
C PRO A 210 -51.94 28.15 11.10
N ASP A 211 -52.89 29.06 10.92
CA ASP A 211 -54.07 28.93 10.10
C ASP A 211 -53.62 28.47 8.70
N GLU A 212 -54.51 27.84 7.92
CA GLU A 212 -54.20 27.48 6.53
C GLU A 212 -53.67 28.68 5.72
N GLU A 213 -54.01 29.89 6.14
CA GLU A 213 -53.56 31.18 5.62
C GLU A 213 -52.10 31.52 6.00
N ASN A 214 -51.68 31.33 7.25
CA ASN A 214 -50.29 31.50 7.69
C ASN A 214 -49.34 30.49 7.02
N LEU A 215 -49.81 29.25 6.81
CA LEU A 215 -49.12 28.24 5.99
C LEU A 215 -49.01 28.66 4.51
N LYS A 216 -50.04 29.29 3.94
CA LYS A 216 -49.98 29.86 2.57
C LYS A 216 -48.98 31.02 2.47
N VAL A 217 -48.90 31.89 3.48
CA VAL A 217 -47.93 33.00 3.53
C VAL A 217 -46.49 32.48 3.63
N LEU A 218 -46.21 31.55 4.54
CA LEU A 218 -44.91 30.89 4.67
C LEU A 218 -44.54 30.12 3.39
N LYS A 219 -45.50 29.40 2.79
CA LYS A 219 -45.34 28.71 1.50
C LYS A 219 -44.96 29.68 0.38
N LYS A 220 -45.63 30.84 0.29
CA LYS A 220 -45.35 31.87 -0.73
C LYS A 220 -43.98 32.53 -0.54
N ARG A 221 -43.44 32.58 0.68
CA ARG A 221 -42.06 33.04 0.96
C ARG A 221 -41.01 31.98 0.58
N VAL A 222 -41.21 30.72 0.97
CA VAL A 222 -40.31 29.61 0.62
C VAL A 222 -40.22 29.39 -0.90
N GLU A 223 -41.34 29.51 -1.61
CA GLU A 223 -41.39 29.38 -3.08
C GLU A 223 -40.72 30.56 -3.83
N LYS A 224 -40.56 31.73 -3.21
CA LYS A 224 -40.00 32.93 -3.87
C LYS A 224 -38.53 33.22 -3.56
N GLY A 225 -37.98 32.75 -2.44
CA GLY A 225 -36.62 33.11 -2.03
C GLY A 225 -35.54 32.16 -2.55
N LYS A 226 -34.69 32.61 -3.49
CA LYS A 226 -33.45 31.88 -3.86
C LYS A 226 -32.52 31.79 -2.64
N LEU A 227 -31.99 30.59 -2.39
CA LEU A 227 -31.12 30.24 -1.25
C LEU A 227 -29.71 30.85 -1.40
N LEU A 228 -29.18 30.83 -2.62
CA LEU A 228 -27.88 31.39 -2.98
C LEU A 228 -28.02 32.71 -3.76
N PRO A 229 -26.95 33.49 -3.91
CA PRO A 229 -26.90 34.59 -4.86
C PRO A 229 -27.20 34.13 -6.29
N THR A 230 -27.77 35.02 -7.11
CA THR A 230 -28.20 34.71 -8.49
C THR A 230 -27.08 34.18 -9.38
N ILE A 231 -25.83 34.53 -9.10
CA ILE A 231 -24.64 34.10 -9.85
C ILE A 231 -24.49 32.57 -9.90
N PHE A 232 -24.97 31.83 -8.90
CA PHE A 232 -24.87 30.36 -8.86
C PHE A 232 -26.00 29.65 -9.59
N TYR A 233 -27.05 30.36 -9.99
CA TYR A 233 -28.21 29.80 -10.70
C TYR A 233 -28.04 29.87 -12.22
N ASN A 234 -26.98 29.24 -12.71
CA ASN A 234 -26.69 29.09 -14.13
C ASN A 234 -26.47 27.60 -14.48
N PRO A 235 -26.70 27.16 -15.74
CA PRO A 235 -26.60 25.75 -16.12
C PRO A 235 -25.24 25.10 -15.82
N ILE A 236 -24.15 25.87 -15.89
CA ILE A 236 -22.79 25.38 -15.66
C ILE A 236 -22.58 25.11 -14.18
N SER A 237 -22.94 26.04 -13.31
CA SER A 237 -22.83 25.85 -11.86
C SER A 237 -23.76 24.76 -11.34
N LEU A 238 -24.96 24.60 -11.92
CA LEU A 238 -25.87 23.50 -11.60
C LEU A 238 -25.30 22.14 -12.02
N THR A 239 -24.74 22.06 -13.24
CA THR A 239 -24.07 20.84 -13.72
C THR A 239 -22.87 20.49 -12.85
N GLY A 240 -22.02 21.47 -12.51
CA GLY A 240 -20.89 21.27 -11.60
C GLY A 240 -21.31 20.82 -10.21
N SER A 241 -22.42 21.33 -9.69
CA SER A 241 -22.99 20.92 -8.39
C SER A 241 -23.47 19.47 -8.44
N PHE A 242 -24.18 19.08 -9.51
CA PHE A 242 -24.66 17.72 -9.71
C PHE A 242 -23.50 16.73 -9.84
N VAL A 243 -22.49 17.03 -10.67
CA VAL A 243 -21.29 16.20 -10.84
C VAL A 243 -20.53 16.06 -9.52
N SER A 244 -20.35 17.14 -8.77
CA SER A 244 -19.65 17.11 -7.48
C SER A 244 -20.37 16.24 -6.46
N ILE A 245 -21.70 16.38 -6.31
CA ILE A 245 -22.49 15.61 -5.34
C ILE A 245 -22.47 14.12 -5.68
N ILE A 246 -22.67 13.77 -6.96
CA ILE A 246 -22.63 12.37 -7.39
C ILE A 246 -21.24 11.79 -7.20
N SER A 247 -20.20 12.49 -7.63
CA SER A 247 -18.82 12.00 -7.50
C SER A 247 -18.44 11.79 -6.04
N PHE A 248 -18.79 12.73 -5.16
CA PHE A 248 -18.56 12.60 -3.73
C PHE A 248 -19.32 11.41 -3.12
N THR A 249 -20.59 11.22 -3.50
CA THR A 249 -21.40 10.08 -3.03
C THR A 249 -20.82 8.75 -3.50
N ILE A 250 -20.36 8.66 -4.75
CA ILE A 250 -19.70 7.48 -5.29
C ILE A 250 -18.38 7.21 -4.57
N ILE A 251 -17.55 8.24 -4.32
CA ILE A 251 -16.31 8.09 -3.55
C ILE A 251 -16.61 7.51 -2.17
N LEU A 252 -17.59 8.08 -1.46
CA LEU A 252 -17.99 7.58 -0.15
C LEU A 252 -18.46 6.12 -0.22
N PHE A 253 -19.27 5.78 -1.22
CA PHE A 253 -19.74 4.42 -1.43
C PHE A 253 -18.60 3.44 -1.76
N LEU A 254 -17.64 3.84 -2.59
CA LEU A 254 -16.50 2.99 -2.95
C LEU A 254 -15.55 2.80 -1.77
N ILE A 255 -15.29 3.85 -0.97
CA ILE A 255 -14.53 3.73 0.29
C ILE A 255 -15.23 2.74 1.22
N VAL A 256 -16.55 2.89 1.36
CA VAL A 256 -17.38 1.94 2.12
C VAL A 256 -17.17 0.54 1.55
N LEU A 257 -17.44 0.29 0.26
CA LEU A 257 -17.25 -1.03 -0.36
C LEU A 257 -15.86 -1.62 -0.14
N GLU A 258 -14.81 -0.82 -0.25
CA GLU A 258 -13.42 -1.25 -0.03
C GLU A 258 -13.18 -1.68 1.42
N LEU A 259 -13.79 -1.00 2.39
CA LEU A 259 -13.76 -1.42 3.81
C LEU A 259 -14.49 -2.75 4.07
N PHE A 260 -15.43 -3.16 3.20
CA PHE A 260 -16.18 -4.42 3.31
C PHE A 260 -15.66 -5.53 2.38
N SER A 261 -14.68 -5.25 1.51
CA SER A 261 -14.19 -6.22 0.53
C SER A 261 -13.10 -7.10 1.13
N GLU A 262 -13.33 -8.42 1.21
CA GLU A 262 -12.31 -9.39 1.62
C GLU A 262 -11.21 -9.59 0.55
N THR A 263 -11.51 -9.24 -0.70
CA THR A 263 -10.58 -9.33 -1.82
C THR A 263 -10.06 -7.95 -2.21
N THR A 264 -8.75 -7.78 -2.26
CA THR A 264 -8.13 -6.57 -2.82
C THR A 264 -8.20 -6.65 -4.35
N ASN A 265 -8.95 -5.73 -4.96
CA ASN A 265 -8.87 -5.53 -6.40
C ASN A 265 -7.95 -4.33 -6.64
N PRO A 266 -6.78 -4.52 -7.29
CA PRO A 266 -5.84 -3.43 -7.51
C PRO A 266 -6.50 -2.24 -8.21
N TYR A 267 -7.45 -2.47 -9.11
CA TYR A 267 -8.08 -1.40 -9.88
C TYR A 267 -9.09 -0.57 -9.07
N LEU A 268 -9.64 -1.12 -7.98
CA LEU A 268 -10.60 -0.41 -7.14
C LEU A 268 -9.93 0.80 -6.48
N GLY A 269 -8.73 0.63 -5.92
CA GLY A 269 -7.97 1.72 -5.30
C GLY A 269 -7.64 2.85 -6.28
N ILE A 270 -7.26 2.53 -7.52
CA ILE A 270 -7.03 3.53 -8.58
C ILE A 270 -8.30 4.33 -8.86
N PHE A 271 -9.44 3.64 -9.02
CA PHE A 271 -10.69 4.29 -9.35
C PHE A 271 -11.20 5.17 -8.20
N THR A 272 -11.17 4.66 -6.97
CA THR A 272 -11.63 5.33 -5.75
C THR A 272 -10.77 6.53 -5.38
N PHE A 273 -9.44 6.40 -5.41
CA PHE A 273 -8.53 7.41 -4.85
C PHE A 273 -7.88 8.32 -5.90
N MET A 274 -7.95 8.00 -7.21
CA MET A 274 -7.36 8.86 -8.26
C MET A 274 -8.42 9.36 -9.25
N VAL A 275 -9.20 8.46 -9.85
CA VAL A 275 -10.14 8.82 -10.93
C VAL A 275 -11.31 9.64 -10.40
N MET A 276 -12.03 9.13 -9.40
CA MET A 276 -13.22 9.81 -8.89
C MET A 276 -12.94 11.18 -8.24
N PRO A 277 -11.86 11.37 -7.46
CA PRO A 277 -11.47 12.69 -6.96
C PRO A 277 -11.15 13.69 -8.07
N THR A 278 -10.56 13.23 -9.18
CA THR A 278 -10.32 14.10 -10.35
C THR A 278 -11.64 14.62 -10.94
N ILE A 279 -12.66 13.76 -11.05
CA ILE A 279 -14.00 14.14 -11.53
C ILE A 279 -14.66 15.12 -10.55
N LEU A 280 -14.53 14.90 -9.24
CA LEU A 280 -15.01 15.82 -8.21
C LEU A 280 -14.37 17.22 -8.35
N ILE A 281 -13.05 17.29 -8.56
CA ILE A 281 -12.32 18.55 -8.77
C ILE A 281 -12.83 19.27 -10.02
N ILE A 282 -13.07 18.55 -11.12
CA ILE A 282 -13.66 19.11 -12.35
C ILE A 282 -15.07 19.66 -12.06
N GLY A 283 -15.89 18.93 -11.32
CA GLY A 283 -17.22 19.38 -10.89
C GLY A 283 -17.17 20.69 -10.10
N ILE A 284 -16.26 20.79 -9.14
CA ILE A 284 -16.05 21.98 -8.32
C ILE A 284 -15.56 23.15 -9.18
N PHE A 285 -14.61 22.90 -10.09
CA PHE A 285 -14.13 23.91 -11.04
C PHE A 285 -15.28 24.47 -11.89
N LEU A 286 -16.20 23.62 -12.37
CA LEU A 286 -17.38 24.07 -13.12
C LEU A 286 -18.30 24.96 -12.29
N ILE A 287 -18.46 24.70 -10.97
CA ILE A 287 -19.26 25.56 -10.08
C ILE A 287 -18.69 26.98 -10.08
N PHE A 288 -17.39 27.12 -9.84
CA PHE A 288 -16.70 28.42 -9.80
C PHE A 288 -16.65 29.10 -11.16
N PHE A 289 -16.36 28.34 -12.22
CA PHE A 289 -16.32 28.86 -13.59
C PHE A 289 -17.69 29.38 -14.03
N GLY A 290 -18.77 28.64 -13.74
CA GLY A 290 -20.14 29.07 -14.02
C GLY A 290 -20.49 30.36 -13.27
N ALA A 291 -20.16 30.45 -11.98
CA ALA A 291 -20.41 31.63 -11.16
C ALA A 291 -19.62 32.85 -11.64
N PHE A 292 -18.34 32.66 -12.02
CA PHE A 292 -17.50 33.71 -12.59
C PHE A 292 -18.03 34.22 -13.92
N ARG A 293 -18.42 33.30 -14.83
CA ARG A 293 -19.00 33.64 -16.13
C ARG A 293 -20.32 34.41 -15.97
N GLU A 294 -21.21 33.94 -15.12
CA GLU A 294 -22.51 34.59 -14.88
C GLU A 294 -22.30 35.99 -14.27
N ASN A 295 -21.37 36.12 -13.32
CA ASN A 295 -20.98 37.43 -12.79
C ASN A 295 -20.47 38.39 -13.88
N ARG A 296 -19.62 37.91 -14.80
CA ARG A 296 -19.14 38.71 -15.95
C ARG A 296 -20.28 39.13 -16.89
N ILE A 297 -21.29 38.30 -17.08
CA ILE A 297 -22.47 38.62 -17.90
C ILE A 297 -23.34 39.67 -17.20
N LEU A 298 -23.56 39.53 -15.89
CA LEU A 298 -24.34 40.47 -15.09
C LEU A 298 -23.69 41.86 -15.02
N LEU A 299 -22.36 41.92 -14.86
CA LEU A 299 -21.57 43.16 -14.91
C LEU A 299 -21.62 43.87 -16.26
N ARG A 300 -21.98 43.17 -17.36
CA ARG A 300 -22.16 43.77 -18.69
C ARG A 300 -23.58 44.27 -18.95
N ARG A 301 -24.57 43.85 -18.16
CA ARG A 301 -26.00 44.14 -18.35
C ARG A 301 -26.58 45.19 -17.41
N SER A 302 -25.96 45.44 -16.25
CA SER A 302 -26.45 46.36 -15.23
C SER A 302 -25.35 47.37 -14.88
N ASP A 303 -25.69 48.66 -14.95
CA ASP A 303 -24.98 49.88 -14.54
C ASP A 303 -23.52 49.85 -14.06
N LYS A 304 -22.79 50.89 -14.50
CA LYS A 304 -21.36 51.23 -14.29
C LYS A 304 -20.86 51.27 -12.83
N GLU A 305 -21.64 50.91 -11.81
CA GLU A 305 -21.32 51.13 -10.40
C GLU A 305 -20.96 49.88 -9.56
N ARG A 306 -21.20 48.64 -10.02
CA ARG A 306 -20.79 47.47 -9.22
C ARG A 306 -19.38 47.00 -9.60
N ARG A 307 -18.38 47.51 -8.89
CA ARG A 307 -16.98 47.07 -9.03
C ARG A 307 -16.67 46.04 -7.94
N LEU A 308 -16.62 44.76 -8.35
CA LEU A 308 -16.32 43.55 -7.55
C LEU A 308 -17.49 43.01 -6.70
N PRO A 309 -17.54 41.70 -6.42
CA PRO A 309 -18.50 41.12 -5.47
C PRO A 309 -18.30 41.71 -4.07
N VAL A 310 -19.33 42.33 -3.51
CA VAL A 310 -19.33 42.89 -2.16
C VAL A 310 -19.77 41.82 -1.18
N LEU A 311 -18.87 41.40 -0.28
CA LEU A 311 -19.23 40.54 0.85
C LEU A 311 -19.88 41.39 1.95
N ASP A 312 -21.19 41.54 1.88
CA ASP A 312 -21.97 42.19 2.94
C ASP A 312 -22.52 41.13 3.91
N LEU A 313 -21.83 40.92 5.04
CA LEU A 313 -22.27 40.00 6.09
C LEU A 313 -23.50 40.49 6.86
N ASN A 314 -24.05 41.67 6.57
CA ASN A 314 -25.36 42.08 7.08
C ASN A 314 -26.51 41.57 6.19
N ASN A 315 -26.19 41.01 5.01
CA ASN A 315 -27.17 40.39 4.11
C ASN A 315 -27.25 38.87 4.33
N THR A 316 -28.43 38.34 4.61
CA THR A 316 -28.63 36.91 4.90
C THR A 316 -28.27 35.98 3.75
N LYS A 317 -28.43 36.39 2.49
CA LYS A 317 -27.98 35.58 1.34
C LYS A 317 -26.47 35.45 1.25
N HIS A 318 -25.75 36.50 1.66
CA HIS A 318 -24.29 36.47 1.74
C HIS A 318 -23.83 35.64 2.93
N GLN A 319 -24.47 35.79 4.10
CA GLN A 319 -24.18 34.94 5.27
C GLN A 319 -24.36 33.45 4.96
N VAL A 320 -25.46 33.07 4.30
CA VAL A 320 -25.74 31.69 3.90
C VAL A 320 -24.72 31.18 2.87
N ALA A 321 -24.41 32.00 1.86
CA ALA A 321 -23.39 31.65 0.86
C ALA A 321 -22.01 31.47 1.50
N THR A 322 -21.64 32.34 2.44
CA THR A 322 -20.39 32.24 3.21
C THR A 322 -20.39 31.01 4.10
N LEU A 323 -21.47 30.71 4.81
CA LEU A 323 -21.57 29.51 5.64
C LEU A 323 -21.42 28.23 4.81
N ILE A 324 -22.19 28.11 3.72
CA ILE A 324 -22.13 26.95 2.81
C ILE A 324 -20.74 26.84 2.21
N PHE A 325 -20.15 27.95 1.75
CA PHE A 325 -18.80 27.97 1.21
C PHE A 325 -17.77 27.50 2.25
N THR A 326 -17.79 28.05 3.47
CA THR A 326 -16.85 27.70 4.52
C THR A 326 -16.99 26.23 4.94
N VAL A 327 -18.21 25.75 5.17
CA VAL A 327 -18.46 24.35 5.54
C VAL A 327 -18.05 23.40 4.41
N SER A 328 -18.42 23.72 3.17
CA SER A 328 -18.06 22.90 2.01
C SER A 328 -16.55 22.90 1.76
N ALA A 329 -15.88 24.05 1.94
CA ALA A 329 -14.43 24.15 1.82
C ALA A 329 -13.71 23.36 2.92
N LEU A 330 -14.18 23.42 4.17
CA LEU A 330 -13.64 22.62 5.27
C LEU A 330 -13.81 21.13 5.00
N LEU A 331 -15.01 20.68 4.62
CA LEU A 331 -15.26 19.29 4.24
C LEU A 331 -14.37 18.88 3.07
N LEU A 332 -14.29 19.70 2.02
CA LEU A 332 -13.42 19.43 0.88
C LEU A 332 -11.96 19.29 1.30
N ILE A 333 -11.44 20.17 2.16
CA ILE A 333 -10.06 20.08 2.65
C ILE A 333 -9.84 18.78 3.43
N VAL A 334 -10.75 18.44 4.35
CA VAL A 334 -10.64 17.20 5.16
C VAL A 334 -10.69 15.96 4.27
N PHE A 335 -11.68 15.86 3.38
CA PHE A 335 -11.83 14.70 2.49
C PHE A 335 -10.76 14.66 1.41
N SER A 336 -10.28 15.79 0.90
CA SER A 336 -9.17 15.83 -0.06
C SER A 336 -7.86 15.46 0.63
N GLY A 337 -7.64 15.89 1.87
CA GLY A 337 -6.49 15.48 2.69
C GLY A 337 -6.48 13.97 2.92
N PHE A 338 -7.62 13.42 3.37
CA PHE A 338 -7.80 11.98 3.55
C PHE A 338 -7.64 11.20 2.23
N GLY A 339 -8.31 11.63 1.16
CA GLY A 339 -8.25 11.00 -0.15
C GLY A 339 -6.85 11.04 -0.75
N SER A 340 -6.14 12.16 -0.60
CA SER A 340 -4.74 12.30 -1.05
C SER A 340 -3.80 11.39 -0.26
N PHE A 341 -4.02 11.26 1.05
CA PHE A 341 -3.27 10.34 1.89
C PHE A 341 -3.51 8.88 1.49
N LYS A 342 -4.76 8.49 1.21
CA LYS A 342 -5.07 7.15 0.71
C LYS A 342 -4.55 6.88 -0.70
N ALA A 343 -4.65 7.85 -1.59
CA ALA A 343 -4.03 7.78 -2.92
C ALA A 343 -2.51 7.60 -2.81
N TYR A 344 -1.89 8.31 -1.86
CA TYR A 344 -0.48 8.20 -1.54
C TYR A 344 -0.11 6.79 -1.07
N GLU A 345 -0.74 6.28 0.00
CA GLU A 345 -0.50 4.94 0.54
C GLU A 345 -0.68 3.86 -0.54
N TYR A 346 -1.76 3.95 -1.30
CA TYR A 346 -2.05 2.99 -2.36
C TYR A 346 -0.98 3.04 -3.47
N SER A 347 -0.59 4.23 -3.93
CA SER A 347 0.43 4.40 -4.98
C SER A 347 1.86 3.99 -4.57
N GLU A 348 2.06 3.68 -3.29
CA GLU A 348 3.31 3.21 -2.70
C GLU A 348 3.22 1.76 -2.19
N SER A 349 2.11 1.09 -2.44
CA SER A 349 1.92 -0.32 -2.10
C SER A 349 2.64 -1.26 -3.08
N ASP A 350 3.00 -2.44 -2.58
CA ASP A 350 3.55 -3.52 -3.40
C ASP A 350 2.57 -4.01 -4.46
N GLU A 351 1.27 -3.98 -4.14
CA GLU A 351 0.20 -4.29 -5.07
C GLU A 351 0.22 -3.31 -6.24
N PHE A 352 0.29 -2.00 -5.99
CA PHE A 352 0.36 -1.00 -7.05
C PHE A 352 1.60 -1.18 -7.92
N CYS A 353 2.78 -1.30 -7.30
CA CYS A 353 4.05 -1.43 -8.03
C CYS A 353 4.16 -2.75 -8.82
N GLY A 354 3.62 -3.85 -8.28
CA GLY A 354 3.78 -5.19 -8.83
C GLY A 354 2.68 -5.65 -9.78
N THR A 355 1.43 -5.24 -9.53
CA THR A 355 0.26 -5.83 -10.20
C THR A 355 -0.39 -4.94 -11.26
N VAL A 356 -0.29 -3.61 -11.13
CA VAL A 356 -0.96 -2.68 -12.07
C VAL A 356 -0.39 -2.81 -13.48
N CYS A 357 0.92 -3.02 -13.59
CA CYS A 357 1.64 -3.18 -14.87
C CYS A 357 1.93 -4.66 -15.18
N HIS A 358 1.07 -5.59 -14.76
CA HIS A 358 1.30 -7.04 -14.68
C HIS A 358 2.17 -7.65 -15.81
N THR A 359 1.95 -7.35 -17.08
CA THR A 359 2.74 -7.95 -18.18
C THR A 359 4.21 -7.52 -18.18
N VAL A 360 4.48 -6.28 -17.78
CA VAL A 360 5.84 -5.71 -17.76
C VAL A 360 6.53 -6.03 -16.45
N MET A 361 5.80 -6.01 -15.34
CA MET A 361 6.34 -6.19 -13.99
C MET A 361 6.33 -7.64 -13.50
N GLU A 362 5.61 -8.56 -14.17
CA GLU A 362 5.56 -9.99 -13.82
C GLU A 362 6.94 -10.59 -13.49
N PRO A 363 8.02 -10.38 -14.27
CA PRO A 363 9.33 -10.95 -13.96
C PRO A 363 9.89 -10.49 -12.61
N GLU A 364 9.85 -9.18 -12.36
CA GLU A 364 10.43 -8.58 -11.16
C GLU A 364 9.53 -8.82 -9.93
N TYR A 365 8.21 -8.78 -10.08
CA TYR A 365 7.26 -9.05 -8.99
C TYR A 365 7.24 -10.53 -8.58
N THR A 366 7.23 -11.45 -9.56
CA THR A 366 7.29 -12.89 -9.28
C THR A 366 8.56 -13.26 -8.53
N THR A 367 9.71 -12.73 -8.96
CA THR A 367 10.98 -13.00 -8.28
C THR A 367 11.07 -12.34 -6.92
N TYR A 368 10.52 -11.12 -6.75
CA TYR A 368 10.41 -10.44 -5.47
C TYR A 368 9.67 -11.27 -4.42
N LEU A 369 8.49 -11.81 -4.77
CA LEU A 369 7.68 -12.64 -3.87
C LEU A 369 8.40 -13.93 -3.43
N ASN A 370 9.38 -14.40 -4.20
CA ASN A 370 10.16 -15.59 -3.90
C ASN A 370 11.58 -15.26 -3.39
N SER A 371 11.78 -14.04 -2.87
CA SER A 371 13.09 -13.54 -2.44
C SER A 371 13.22 -13.38 -0.92
N PRO A 372 14.45 -13.27 -0.37
CA PRO A 372 14.66 -12.96 1.04
C PRO A 372 14.09 -11.59 1.48
N HIS A 373 13.74 -10.73 0.52
CA HIS A 373 13.22 -9.38 0.74
C HIS A 373 11.72 -9.28 0.40
N SER A 374 10.99 -10.39 0.29
CA SER A 374 9.55 -10.39 -0.04
C SER A 374 8.67 -9.65 0.98
N ASN A 375 9.21 -9.35 2.16
CA ASN A 375 8.53 -8.60 3.23
C ASN A 375 9.04 -7.16 3.36
N VAL A 376 9.93 -6.72 2.46
CA VAL A 376 10.42 -5.34 2.37
C VAL A 376 9.65 -4.66 1.25
N GLY A 377 8.91 -3.60 1.57
CA GLY A 377 8.06 -2.92 0.58
C GLY A 377 8.88 -2.34 -0.57
N CYS A 378 8.37 -2.39 -1.81
CA CYS A 378 9.03 -1.91 -3.03
C CYS A 378 9.58 -0.50 -2.84
N VAL A 379 8.80 0.38 -2.22
CA VAL A 379 9.14 1.78 -2.02
C VAL A 379 10.32 1.99 -1.07
N GLN A 380 10.57 1.07 -0.14
CA GLN A 380 11.71 1.16 0.77
C GLN A 380 13.05 1.03 0.03
N CYS A 381 13.05 0.36 -1.13
CA CYS A 381 14.21 0.22 -2.00
C CYS A 381 14.20 1.17 -3.21
N HIS A 382 13.02 1.44 -3.79
CA HIS A 382 12.88 2.17 -5.05
C HIS A 382 12.53 3.66 -4.89
N ILE A 383 11.92 4.07 -3.77
CA ILE A 383 11.53 5.45 -3.49
C ILE A 383 12.35 5.98 -2.31
N GLY A 384 12.96 7.15 -2.49
CA GLY A 384 13.72 7.80 -1.43
C GLY A 384 12.83 8.48 -0.41
N ASP A 385 13.28 8.54 0.84
CA ASP A 385 12.61 9.33 1.87
C ASP A 385 12.73 10.82 1.54
N GLY A 386 11.74 11.59 1.98
CA GLY A 386 11.73 13.03 1.82
C GLY A 386 11.11 13.51 0.51
N ALA A 387 10.69 14.77 0.51
CA ALA A 387 9.87 15.35 -0.55
C ALA A 387 10.55 15.35 -1.93
N GLY A 388 11.88 15.52 -1.99
CA GLY A 388 12.61 15.56 -3.26
C GLY A 388 12.58 14.24 -4.01
N TRP A 389 12.86 13.13 -3.31
CA TRP A 389 12.81 11.78 -3.89
C TRP A 389 11.38 11.35 -4.23
N PHE A 390 10.43 11.72 -3.37
CA PHE A 390 9.01 11.55 -3.66
C PHE A 390 8.63 12.19 -5.00
N VAL A 391 8.90 13.49 -5.19
CA VAL A 391 8.59 14.20 -6.45
C VAL A 391 9.29 13.56 -7.64
N LYS A 392 10.58 13.26 -7.51
CA LYS A 392 11.35 12.61 -8.58
C LYS A 392 10.73 11.27 -8.99
N SER A 393 10.30 10.45 -8.01
CA SER A 393 9.67 9.16 -8.24
C SER A 393 8.30 9.27 -8.93
N LYS A 394 7.49 10.29 -8.59
CA LYS A 394 6.18 10.49 -9.22
C LYS A 394 6.30 11.00 -10.66
N ILE A 395 7.29 11.87 -10.93
CA ILE A 395 7.57 12.33 -12.31
C ILE A 395 8.08 11.17 -13.17
N SER A 396 9.04 10.39 -12.68
CA SER A 396 9.55 9.23 -13.43
C SER A 396 8.49 8.15 -13.58
N GLY A 397 7.70 7.89 -12.54
CA GLY A 397 6.57 6.95 -12.55
C GLY A 397 5.50 7.34 -13.56
N SER A 398 5.18 8.64 -13.70
CA SER A 398 4.23 9.12 -14.70
C SER A 398 4.69 8.80 -16.12
N TYR A 399 5.98 8.96 -16.40
CA TYR A 399 6.55 8.56 -17.69
C TYR A 399 6.52 7.03 -17.88
N GLN A 400 6.76 6.24 -16.84
CA GLN A 400 6.66 4.77 -16.91
C GLN A 400 5.23 4.31 -17.21
N VAL A 401 4.22 4.91 -16.58
CA VAL A 401 2.80 4.65 -16.87
C VAL A 401 2.50 4.96 -18.34
N TYR A 402 2.93 6.13 -18.84
CA TYR A 402 2.81 6.47 -20.25
C TYR A 402 3.52 5.44 -21.15
N ALA A 403 4.75 5.04 -20.81
CA ALA A 403 5.52 4.10 -21.60
C ALA A 403 4.82 2.74 -21.71
N VAL A 404 4.20 2.26 -20.62
CA VAL A 404 3.39 1.04 -20.61
C VAL A 404 2.13 1.20 -21.46
N LEU A 405 1.38 2.28 -21.29
CA LEU A 405 0.14 2.55 -22.05
C LEU A 405 0.39 2.70 -23.55
N ALA A 406 1.49 3.35 -23.94
CA ALA A 406 1.89 3.53 -25.33
C ALA A 406 2.75 2.37 -25.87
N ASN A 407 3.08 1.37 -25.04
CA ASN A 407 3.95 0.24 -25.37
C ASN A 407 5.34 0.65 -25.94
N VAL A 408 5.91 1.72 -25.40
CA VAL A 408 7.20 2.33 -25.82
C VAL A 408 8.32 2.08 -24.81
N TYR A 409 8.54 0.81 -24.45
CA TYR A 409 9.58 0.40 -23.49
C TYR A 409 10.45 -0.75 -24.04
N PRO A 410 11.74 -0.83 -23.63
CA PRO A 410 12.64 -1.90 -24.06
C PRO A 410 12.27 -3.25 -23.45
N LYS A 411 12.54 -4.34 -24.17
CA LYS A 411 12.38 -5.74 -23.72
C LYS A 411 13.69 -6.50 -23.95
N PRO A 412 14.44 -6.89 -22.90
CA PRO A 412 14.17 -6.67 -21.48
C PRO A 412 14.39 -5.21 -21.04
N ILE A 413 13.89 -4.88 -19.85
CA ILE A 413 14.17 -3.60 -19.19
C ILE A 413 15.68 -3.56 -18.85
N PRO A 414 16.40 -2.49 -19.24
CA PRO A 414 17.84 -2.41 -19.05
C PRO A 414 18.20 -2.34 -17.57
N THR A 415 19.30 -3.00 -17.19
CA THR A 415 19.88 -2.91 -15.85
C THR A 415 21.36 -2.51 -15.93
N PRO A 416 21.90 -1.78 -14.95
CA PRO A 416 21.29 -1.34 -13.68
C PRO A 416 20.28 -0.18 -13.82
N VAL A 417 19.43 0.01 -12.81
CA VAL A 417 18.51 1.16 -12.74
C VAL A 417 19.31 2.40 -12.32
N GLU A 418 19.27 3.46 -13.13
CA GLU A 418 20.15 4.64 -12.96
C GLU A 418 19.70 5.59 -11.85
N ASN A 419 18.43 5.55 -11.44
CA ASN A 419 17.84 6.46 -10.45
C ASN A 419 17.58 5.80 -9.09
N LEU A 420 18.26 4.70 -8.78
CA LEU A 420 18.22 4.10 -7.45
C LEU A 420 18.89 5.02 -6.43
N ARG A 421 18.40 4.96 -5.19
CA ARG A 421 19.05 5.61 -4.05
C ARG A 421 20.47 5.08 -3.86
N PRO A 422 21.36 5.85 -3.21
CA PRO A 422 22.63 5.32 -2.73
C PRO A 422 22.38 4.08 -1.85
N ALA A 423 23.22 3.05 -2.01
CA ALA A 423 23.07 1.82 -1.24
C ALA A 423 23.16 2.08 0.27
N ALA A 424 23.94 3.07 0.70
CA ALA A 424 24.05 3.47 2.10
C ALA A 424 22.71 3.89 2.72
N GLU A 425 21.88 4.64 1.98
CA GLU A 425 20.58 5.08 2.49
C GLU A 425 19.51 3.99 2.46
N THR A 426 19.76 2.90 1.74
CA THR A 426 18.77 1.86 1.42
C THR A 426 19.06 0.57 2.17
N CYS A 427 20.23 0.01 1.94
CA CYS A 427 20.65 -1.29 2.49
C CYS A 427 21.02 -1.15 3.97
N GLU A 428 21.68 -0.06 4.38
CA GLU A 428 22.23 0.07 5.74
C GLU A 428 21.19 0.31 6.82
N ARG A 429 19.93 0.59 6.45
CA ARG A 429 18.80 0.64 7.38
C ARG A 429 18.58 -0.69 8.10
N CYS A 430 18.89 -1.79 7.41
CA CYS A 430 18.76 -3.15 7.93
C CYS A 430 20.11 -3.88 8.02
N HIS A 431 21.10 -3.51 7.18
CA HIS A 431 22.42 -4.15 7.10
C HIS A 431 23.54 -3.21 7.54
N SER A 432 23.95 -3.26 8.82
CA SER A 432 25.02 -2.39 9.32
C SER A 432 26.39 -2.75 8.74
N PRO A 433 27.13 -1.79 8.12
CA PRO A 433 28.51 -2.01 7.68
C PRO A 433 29.49 -2.28 8.83
N LYS A 434 29.15 -1.86 10.06
CA LYS A 434 29.97 -2.08 11.26
C LYS A 434 29.97 -3.53 11.72
N HIS A 435 28.98 -4.32 11.32
CA HIS A 435 28.89 -5.71 11.74
C HIS A 435 29.97 -6.54 11.04
N PHE A 436 30.86 -7.15 11.82
CA PHE A 436 31.84 -8.10 11.30
C PHE A 436 31.17 -9.47 11.13
N TYR A 437 31.31 -10.06 9.94
CA TYR A 437 30.84 -11.41 9.68
C TYR A 437 32.03 -12.37 9.66
N ASP A 438 31.96 -13.39 10.51
CA ASP A 438 32.88 -14.53 10.45
C ASP A 438 32.74 -15.32 9.14
N GLU A 439 33.53 -16.38 9.00
CA GLU A 439 33.46 -17.26 7.85
C GLU A 439 32.08 -17.93 7.72
N LYS A 440 31.46 -17.81 6.54
CA LYS A 440 30.16 -18.43 6.25
C LYS A 440 30.34 -19.79 5.60
N LYS A 441 29.85 -20.85 6.24
CA LYS A 441 29.77 -22.18 5.65
C LYS A 441 28.75 -22.21 4.51
N ILE A 442 29.19 -22.68 3.34
CA ILE A 442 28.38 -22.94 2.17
C ILE A 442 28.51 -24.42 1.82
N VAL A 443 27.37 -25.11 1.77
CA VAL A 443 27.26 -26.48 1.29
C VAL A 443 26.42 -26.47 0.02
N ARG A 444 26.90 -27.13 -1.02
CA ARG A 444 26.22 -27.24 -2.32
C ARG A 444 26.24 -28.69 -2.78
N ASP A 445 25.06 -29.24 -3.01
CA ASP A 445 24.90 -30.51 -3.70
C ASP A 445 24.93 -30.26 -5.21
N TYR A 446 25.77 -31.02 -5.89
CA TYR A 446 25.85 -31.08 -7.35
C TYR A 446 25.51 -32.48 -7.80
N TYR A 447 24.84 -32.56 -8.94
CA TYR A 447 24.58 -33.79 -9.66
C TYR A 447 25.23 -33.65 -11.04
N LEU A 448 26.06 -34.62 -11.41
CA LEU A 448 26.68 -34.64 -12.73
C LEU A 448 25.64 -34.95 -13.82
N SER A 449 25.94 -34.58 -15.06
CA SER A 449 25.04 -34.80 -16.21
C SER A 449 25.21 -36.17 -16.85
N ASP A 450 25.61 -37.16 -16.06
CA ASP A 450 25.74 -38.56 -16.44
C ASP A 450 24.45 -39.34 -16.18
N GLU A 451 24.42 -40.62 -16.57
CA GLU A 451 23.24 -41.47 -16.42
C GLU A 451 22.79 -41.62 -14.97
N LYS A 452 23.77 -41.77 -14.06
CA LYS A 452 23.53 -41.98 -12.62
C LYS A 452 23.24 -40.70 -11.86
N ASN A 453 23.35 -39.54 -12.51
CA ASN A 453 23.32 -38.23 -11.86
C ASN A 453 24.30 -38.21 -10.66
N THR A 454 25.55 -38.61 -10.87
CA THR A 454 26.53 -38.82 -9.79
C THR A 454 26.55 -37.62 -8.83
N HIS A 455 26.30 -37.88 -7.55
CA HIS A 455 26.22 -36.85 -6.52
C HIS A 455 27.62 -36.42 -6.09
N PHE A 456 27.80 -35.10 -5.97
CA PHE A 456 29.03 -34.48 -5.50
C PHE A 456 28.67 -33.38 -4.50
N ASN A 457 29.23 -33.45 -3.29
CA ASN A 457 29.03 -32.43 -2.27
C ASN A 457 30.24 -31.48 -2.23
N LEU A 458 29.98 -30.18 -2.43
CA LEU A 458 30.97 -29.13 -2.25
C LEU A 458 30.72 -28.40 -0.94
N GLU A 459 31.64 -28.55 0.01
CA GLU A 459 31.68 -27.78 1.24
C GLU A 459 32.82 -26.75 1.19
N MET A 460 32.50 -25.49 1.49
CA MET A 460 33.48 -24.44 1.60
C MET A 460 33.09 -23.41 2.66
N LEU A 461 34.08 -22.78 3.26
CA LEU A 461 33.89 -21.56 4.04
C LEU A 461 34.20 -20.34 3.17
N ILE A 462 33.37 -19.32 3.24
CA ILE A 462 33.61 -18.03 2.59
C ILE A 462 34.02 -17.03 3.66
N LYS A 463 35.18 -16.40 3.47
CA LYS A 463 35.68 -15.31 4.32
C LYS A 463 34.88 -14.04 4.02
N VAL A 464 33.79 -13.83 4.75
CA VAL A 464 32.88 -12.69 4.52
C VAL A 464 33.58 -11.39 4.92
N GLY A 465 34.08 -11.32 6.15
CA GLY A 465 34.83 -10.18 6.65
C GLY A 465 33.97 -8.94 6.88
N GLY A 466 34.62 -7.78 6.85
CA GLY A 466 34.02 -6.46 7.11
C GLY A 466 34.58 -5.83 8.38
N GLY A 467 33.77 -5.03 9.09
CA GLY A 467 34.09 -4.58 10.45
C GLY A 467 34.55 -3.12 10.60
N ASN A 468 34.70 -2.72 11.87
CA ASN A 468 35.14 -1.41 12.31
C ASN A 468 36.68 -1.38 12.47
N VAL A 469 37.26 -0.17 12.36
CA VAL A 469 38.70 0.12 12.51
C VAL A 469 39.29 -0.48 13.80
N GLU A 470 38.49 -0.56 14.86
CA GLU A 470 38.85 -1.04 16.20
C GLU A 470 39.13 -2.55 16.27
N VAL A 471 38.47 -3.36 15.42
CA VAL A 471 38.58 -4.83 15.47
C VAL A 471 39.81 -5.33 14.71
N GLY A 472 40.44 -4.48 13.88
CA GLY A 472 41.70 -4.75 13.17
C GLY A 472 41.63 -5.88 12.13
N ASN A 473 40.50 -6.59 12.00
CA ASN A 473 40.37 -7.71 11.09
C ASN A 473 40.11 -7.22 9.66
N ASN A 474 41.20 -7.13 8.90
CA ASN A 474 41.26 -6.60 7.54
C ASN A 474 41.21 -7.71 6.47
N SER A 475 40.35 -8.72 6.64
CA SER A 475 40.27 -9.85 5.71
C SER A 475 38.84 -10.10 5.22
N GLY A 476 38.72 -10.77 4.07
CA GLY A 476 37.44 -11.19 3.49
C GLY A 476 36.95 -10.35 2.30
N ILE A 477 35.83 -10.79 1.72
CA ILE A 477 35.28 -10.25 0.46
C ILE A 477 34.58 -8.89 0.62
N HIS A 478 34.20 -8.48 1.84
CA HIS A 478 33.59 -7.18 2.12
C HIS A 478 34.61 -6.04 2.28
N TRP A 479 35.73 -6.09 1.56
CA TRP A 479 36.79 -5.08 1.65
C TRP A 479 36.32 -3.64 1.41
N HIS A 480 35.35 -3.44 0.51
CA HIS A 480 34.77 -2.12 0.21
C HIS A 480 33.87 -1.55 1.33
N MET A 481 33.43 -2.39 2.28
CA MET A 481 32.64 -2.01 3.46
C MET A 481 33.50 -1.80 4.71
N ASN A 482 34.80 -2.10 4.65
CA ASN A 482 35.70 -1.81 5.75
C ASN A 482 35.83 -0.28 5.90
N LEU A 483 35.44 0.25 7.06
CA LEU A 483 35.47 1.70 7.34
C LEU A 483 36.88 2.31 7.24
N ALA A 484 37.92 1.48 7.25
CA ALA A 484 39.30 1.89 7.02
C ALA A 484 39.66 2.08 5.53
N ASN A 485 38.79 1.73 4.59
CA ASN A 485 39.09 1.69 3.16
C ASN A 485 38.00 2.33 2.30
N GLU A 486 38.41 2.85 1.16
CA GLU A 486 37.54 3.28 0.07
C GLU A 486 37.99 2.64 -1.23
N ILE A 487 37.05 2.00 -1.92
CA ILE A 487 37.29 1.37 -3.23
C ILE A 487 36.55 2.17 -4.30
N THR A 488 37.30 2.62 -5.30
CA THR A 488 36.80 3.38 -6.44
C THR A 488 37.17 2.67 -7.72
N TYR A 489 36.24 2.59 -8.68
CA TYR A 489 36.45 1.85 -9.92
C TYR A 489 35.85 2.59 -11.11
N LEU A 490 36.27 2.21 -12.31
CA LEU A 490 35.76 2.72 -13.57
C LEU A 490 35.29 1.53 -14.43
N THR A 491 34.19 1.70 -15.17
CA THR A 491 33.68 0.68 -16.11
C THR A 491 33.68 1.19 -17.55
N THR A 492 33.86 0.28 -18.49
CA THR A 492 33.74 0.59 -19.93
C THR A 492 32.34 0.33 -20.47
N ASP A 493 31.60 -0.57 -19.83
CA ASP A 493 30.23 -0.95 -20.18
C ASP A 493 29.19 -0.38 -19.22
N LYS A 494 27.92 -0.37 -19.68
CA LYS A 494 26.77 0.11 -18.89
C LYS A 494 26.30 -0.89 -17.83
N GLU A 495 26.47 -2.20 -18.07
CA GLU A 495 26.08 -3.27 -17.13
C GLU A 495 27.04 -3.38 -15.92
N ARG A 496 28.15 -2.64 -15.94
CA ARG A 496 29.22 -2.63 -14.93
C ARG A 496 29.88 -4.01 -14.77
N GLN A 497 30.10 -4.70 -15.89
CA GLN A 497 30.68 -6.03 -15.97
C GLN A 497 32.15 -6.04 -16.42
N GLU A 498 32.65 -4.94 -16.97
CA GLU A 498 34.04 -4.75 -17.39
C GLU A 498 34.65 -3.59 -16.59
N ILE A 499 35.49 -3.94 -15.61
CA ILE A 499 36.20 -2.99 -14.76
C ILE A 499 37.67 -3.06 -15.17
N PRO A 500 38.19 -2.14 -16.01
CA PRO A 500 39.61 -2.16 -16.38
C PRO A 500 40.52 -1.43 -15.37
N TRP A 501 39.94 -0.70 -14.42
CA TRP A 501 40.66 0.16 -13.48
C TRP A 501 39.96 0.17 -12.13
N VAL A 502 40.73 -0.03 -11.06
CA VAL A 502 40.27 0.00 -9.67
C VAL A 502 41.34 0.61 -8.78
N LYS A 503 40.91 1.40 -7.79
CA LYS A 503 41.76 2.04 -6.79
C LYS A 503 41.26 1.71 -5.39
N SER A 504 42.20 1.32 -4.54
CA SER A 504 41.99 1.20 -3.10
C SER A 504 42.67 2.37 -2.40
N LYS A 505 41.97 3.02 -1.46
CA LYS A 505 42.50 4.07 -0.61
C LYS A 505 42.29 3.70 0.85
N SER A 506 43.37 3.66 1.63
CA SER A 506 43.27 3.54 3.08
C SER A 506 42.86 4.90 3.67
N LEU A 507 41.74 4.95 4.39
CA LEU A 507 41.28 6.14 5.10
C LEU A 507 42.05 6.39 6.40
N ILE A 508 42.81 5.40 6.89
CA ILE A 508 43.69 5.54 8.06
C ILE A 508 45.02 6.18 7.66
N THR A 509 45.68 5.64 6.64
CA THR A 509 47.03 6.07 6.24
C THR A 509 47.06 7.05 5.08
N GLY A 510 45.94 7.21 4.37
CA GLY A 510 45.85 7.98 3.13
C GLY A 510 46.49 7.29 1.92
N LYS A 511 47.16 6.15 2.08
CA LYS A 511 47.83 5.43 1.00
C LYS A 511 46.83 4.98 -0.07
N GLU A 512 47.12 5.33 -1.32
CA GLU A 512 46.36 4.89 -2.49
C GLU A 512 47.13 3.79 -3.24
N THR A 513 46.41 2.83 -3.79
CA THR A 513 46.98 1.78 -4.64
C THR A 513 46.04 1.54 -5.81
N VAL A 514 46.56 1.69 -7.02
CA VAL A 514 45.81 1.58 -8.27
C VAL A 514 46.18 0.28 -8.95
N TYR A 515 45.17 -0.44 -9.43
CA TYR A 515 45.33 -1.62 -10.26
C TYR A 515 44.58 -1.40 -11.57
N GLN A 516 45.22 -1.69 -12.70
CA GLN A 516 44.62 -1.52 -14.01
C GLN A 516 45.02 -2.63 -14.98
N LEU A 517 44.21 -2.85 -16.00
CA LEU A 517 44.57 -3.72 -17.12
C LEU A 517 45.70 -3.09 -17.93
N GLN A 518 46.61 -3.93 -18.41
CA GLN A 518 47.73 -3.48 -19.23
C GLN A 518 47.22 -2.80 -20.51
N GLY A 519 47.74 -1.59 -20.79
CA GLY A 519 47.36 -0.80 -21.97
C GLY A 519 46.04 -0.03 -21.84
N PHE A 520 45.39 -0.04 -20.67
CA PHE A 520 44.23 0.81 -20.43
C PHE A 520 44.63 2.25 -20.12
N ASP A 521 44.05 3.21 -20.84
CA ASP A 521 44.23 4.65 -20.65
C ASP A 521 43.03 5.24 -19.91
N VAL A 522 43.24 5.53 -18.62
CA VAL A 522 42.20 6.08 -17.74
C VAL A 522 41.83 7.53 -18.10
N GLU A 523 42.80 8.35 -18.50
CA GLU A 523 42.57 9.77 -18.82
C GLU A 523 41.71 9.90 -20.06
N LYS A 524 42.02 9.11 -21.10
CA LYS A 524 41.20 9.03 -22.31
C LYS A 524 39.78 8.52 -22.00
N ALA A 525 39.64 7.55 -21.10
CA ALA A 525 38.33 7.06 -20.70
C ALA A 525 37.49 8.15 -20.01
N LEU A 526 38.09 8.91 -19.09
CA LEU A 526 37.41 10.04 -18.42
C LEU A 526 37.06 11.15 -19.41
N ALA A 527 37.97 11.48 -20.35
CA ALA A 527 37.72 12.46 -21.40
C ALA A 527 36.56 12.06 -22.33
N SER A 528 36.30 10.75 -22.48
CA SER A 528 35.13 10.23 -23.22
C SER A 528 33.81 10.26 -22.44
N GLY A 529 33.79 10.85 -21.24
CA GLY A 529 32.60 10.97 -20.40
C GLY A 529 32.33 9.77 -19.50
N LYS A 530 33.30 8.84 -19.33
CA LYS A 530 33.19 7.79 -18.31
C LYS A 530 33.39 8.39 -16.93
N THR A 531 32.67 7.91 -15.94
CA THR A 531 32.75 8.39 -14.57
C THR A 531 33.38 7.34 -13.65
N MET A 532 34.16 7.80 -12.67
CA MET A 532 34.56 6.95 -11.56
C MET A 532 33.40 6.80 -10.58
N ARG A 533 33.30 5.63 -9.97
CA ARG A 533 32.27 5.33 -8.98
C ARG A 533 32.91 4.70 -7.74
N LYS A 534 32.45 5.13 -6.58
CA LYS A 534 32.73 4.46 -5.30
C LYS A 534 31.94 3.14 -5.26
N MET A 535 32.63 2.04 -4.99
CA MET A 535 32.02 0.72 -4.88
C MET A 535 31.07 0.68 -3.68
N ASP A 536 29.84 0.24 -3.92
CA ASP A 536 28.82 0.09 -2.89
C ASP A 536 28.17 -1.31 -2.92
N CYS A 537 27.23 -1.55 -1.98
CA CYS A 537 26.64 -2.86 -1.79
C CYS A 537 26.02 -3.42 -3.08
N ILE A 538 25.37 -2.59 -3.90
CA ILE A 538 24.67 -3.03 -5.12
C ILE A 538 25.61 -3.36 -6.27
N ASP A 539 26.89 -3.02 -6.18
CA ASP A 539 27.88 -3.42 -7.19
C ASP A 539 28.18 -4.93 -7.13
N CYS A 540 28.03 -5.53 -5.95
CA CYS A 540 28.13 -6.98 -5.71
C CYS A 540 26.75 -7.63 -5.48
N HIS A 541 25.89 -7.04 -4.65
CA HIS A 541 24.51 -7.46 -4.38
C HIS A 541 23.52 -6.82 -5.34
N ASN A 542 23.77 -6.91 -6.65
CA ASN A 542 22.99 -6.22 -7.67
C ASN A 542 21.57 -6.80 -7.91
N ARG A 543 21.24 -7.92 -7.26
CA ARG A 543 19.93 -8.58 -7.29
C ARG A 543 19.56 -9.11 -5.88
N PRO A 544 19.24 -8.23 -4.92
CA PRO A 544 18.89 -8.66 -3.57
C PRO A 544 17.49 -9.28 -3.49
N SER A 545 16.56 -8.82 -4.33
CA SER A 545 15.16 -9.29 -4.37
C SER A 545 14.81 -9.98 -5.69
N HIS A 546 15.22 -9.41 -6.83
CA HIS A 546 14.80 -9.90 -8.15
C HIS A 546 15.76 -10.96 -8.71
N ILE A 547 15.76 -12.15 -8.11
CA ILE A 547 16.75 -13.20 -8.39
C ILE A 547 16.25 -14.17 -9.47
N TYR A 548 16.86 -14.12 -10.65
CA TYR A 548 16.68 -15.13 -11.71
C TYR A 548 17.73 -16.23 -11.56
N ASN A 549 17.31 -17.42 -11.18
CA ASN A 549 18.24 -18.51 -10.92
C ASN A 549 18.55 -19.32 -12.19
N PRO A 550 19.83 -19.65 -12.45
CA PRO A 550 20.20 -20.58 -13.51
C PRO A 550 19.61 -21.98 -13.27
N PRO A 551 19.24 -22.72 -14.33
CA PRO A 551 18.55 -24.00 -14.22
C PRO A 551 19.44 -25.04 -13.54
N ASP A 552 20.74 -25.04 -13.83
CA ASP A 552 21.72 -25.90 -13.18
C ASP A 552 21.64 -25.82 -11.65
N LYS A 553 21.60 -24.59 -11.11
CA LYS A 553 21.52 -24.32 -9.67
C LYS A 553 20.20 -24.78 -9.06
N VAL A 554 19.07 -24.49 -9.70
CA VAL A 554 17.75 -24.82 -9.14
C VAL A 554 17.45 -26.31 -9.24
N VAL A 555 17.84 -26.95 -10.35
CA VAL A 555 17.69 -28.40 -10.53
C VAL A 555 18.46 -29.17 -9.46
N ASN A 556 19.72 -28.77 -9.18
CA ASN A 556 20.49 -29.36 -8.08
C ASN A 556 19.77 -29.23 -6.73
N LEU A 557 19.22 -28.05 -6.44
CA LEU A 557 18.49 -27.81 -5.20
C LEU A 557 17.25 -28.69 -5.06
N VAL A 558 16.44 -28.82 -6.12
CA VAL A 558 15.21 -29.64 -6.03
C VAL A 558 15.50 -31.14 -6.02
N MET A 559 16.61 -31.57 -6.62
CA MET A 559 17.10 -32.95 -6.54
C MET A 559 17.62 -33.28 -5.12
N SER A 560 18.37 -32.37 -4.49
CA SER A 560 18.91 -32.61 -3.14
C SER A 560 17.86 -32.72 -2.05
N VAL A 561 16.68 -32.15 -2.27
CA VAL A 561 15.52 -32.30 -1.38
C VAL A 561 14.51 -33.34 -1.89
N ASN A 562 14.88 -34.18 -2.86
CA ASN A 562 14.06 -35.25 -3.46
C ASN A 562 12.70 -34.78 -4.03
N ARG A 563 12.56 -33.51 -4.41
CA ARG A 563 11.38 -33.03 -5.16
C ARG A 563 11.42 -33.52 -6.60
N ILE A 564 12.62 -33.66 -7.16
CA ILE A 564 12.88 -34.45 -8.36
C ILE A 564 13.70 -35.65 -7.91
N ASN A 565 13.22 -36.86 -8.19
CA ASN A 565 13.90 -38.08 -7.80
C ASN A 565 15.24 -38.21 -8.56
N PRO A 566 16.41 -38.18 -7.88
CA PRO A 566 17.72 -38.28 -8.54
C PRO A 566 18.01 -39.67 -9.12
N GLU A 567 17.24 -40.69 -8.74
CA GLU A 567 17.35 -42.06 -9.30
C GLU A 567 16.80 -42.16 -10.73
N ILE A 568 16.08 -41.14 -11.21
CA ILE A 568 15.62 -41.10 -12.61
C ILE A 568 16.86 -40.95 -13.51
N PRO A 569 17.16 -41.90 -14.42
CA PRO A 569 18.36 -41.84 -15.24
C PRO A 569 18.44 -40.54 -16.04
N PHE A 570 19.62 -39.92 -16.10
CA PHE A 570 19.89 -38.68 -16.84
C PHE A 570 19.07 -37.43 -16.44
N ILE A 571 18.24 -37.49 -15.39
CA ILE A 571 17.27 -36.43 -15.08
C ILE A 571 17.93 -35.06 -14.92
N LYS A 572 19.15 -34.99 -14.37
CA LYS A 572 19.90 -33.75 -14.26
C LYS A 572 20.11 -33.09 -15.62
N SER A 573 20.59 -33.85 -16.59
CA SER A 573 20.90 -33.36 -17.94
C SER A 573 19.64 -32.97 -18.70
N VAL A 574 18.57 -33.77 -18.57
CA VAL A 574 17.29 -33.57 -19.24
C VAL A 574 16.58 -32.34 -18.68
N ALA A 575 16.52 -32.21 -17.35
CA ALA A 575 15.91 -31.09 -16.65
C ALA A 575 16.53 -29.75 -17.06
N VAL A 576 17.87 -29.66 -17.05
CA VAL A 576 18.58 -28.43 -17.41
C VAL A 576 18.33 -28.06 -18.87
N GLN A 577 18.38 -29.03 -19.79
CA GLN A 577 18.14 -28.76 -21.22
C GLN A 577 16.68 -28.41 -21.52
N ALA A 578 15.72 -29.06 -20.87
CA ALA A 578 14.30 -28.75 -21.00
C ALA A 578 14.04 -27.27 -20.65
N LEU A 579 14.52 -26.81 -19.48
CA LEU A 579 14.37 -25.42 -19.05
C LEU A 579 15.05 -24.40 -19.98
N GLU A 580 16.16 -24.79 -20.61
CA GLU A 580 16.94 -23.91 -21.49
C GLU A 580 16.39 -23.82 -22.93
N SER A 581 15.64 -24.83 -23.38
CA SER A 581 15.11 -24.96 -24.74
C SER A 581 13.73 -24.31 -24.94
N VAL A 582 12.97 -24.12 -23.86
CA VAL A 582 11.60 -23.64 -23.93
C VAL A 582 11.55 -22.12 -24.04
N HIS A 583 10.72 -21.61 -24.96
CA HIS A 583 10.56 -20.18 -25.24
C HIS A 583 9.10 -19.69 -25.19
N SER A 584 8.16 -20.59 -24.94
CA SER A 584 6.72 -20.32 -24.81
C SER A 584 6.36 -19.91 -23.36
N THR A 585 5.09 -19.53 -23.13
CA THR A 585 4.62 -19.06 -21.81
C THR A 585 3.32 -19.76 -21.40
N GLY A 586 3.06 -19.85 -20.09
CA GLY A 586 1.81 -20.42 -19.57
C GLY A 586 1.68 -21.92 -19.87
N GLU A 587 0.50 -22.34 -20.31
CA GLU A 587 0.20 -23.76 -20.60
C GLU A 587 1.06 -24.33 -21.74
N GLU A 588 1.42 -23.51 -22.73
CA GLU A 588 2.33 -23.92 -23.82
C GLU A 588 3.71 -24.30 -23.28
N ALA A 589 4.22 -23.56 -22.29
CA ALA A 589 5.50 -23.88 -21.67
C ALA A 589 5.47 -25.21 -20.92
N TYR A 590 4.35 -25.52 -20.25
CA TYR A 590 4.16 -26.83 -19.62
C TYR A 590 4.20 -27.94 -20.66
N LYS A 591 3.47 -27.76 -21.77
CA LYS A 591 3.42 -28.74 -22.86
C LYS A 591 4.81 -28.96 -23.48
N ASP A 592 5.55 -27.89 -23.77
CA ASP A 592 6.88 -27.99 -24.36
C ASP A 592 7.87 -28.72 -23.43
N ILE A 593 7.83 -28.44 -22.11
CA ILE A 593 8.63 -29.16 -21.11
C ILE A 593 8.23 -30.63 -21.08
N ASN A 594 6.94 -30.92 -21.01
CA ASN A 594 6.40 -32.27 -21.00
C ASN A 594 6.86 -33.06 -22.23
N ASP A 595 6.70 -32.48 -23.42
CA ASP A 595 7.03 -33.11 -24.68
C ASP A 595 8.54 -33.34 -24.80
N TYR A 596 9.36 -32.36 -24.39
CA TYR A 596 10.83 -32.52 -24.36
C TYR A 596 11.25 -33.69 -23.47
N VAL A 597 10.77 -33.72 -22.22
CA VAL A 597 11.13 -34.75 -21.23
C VAL A 597 10.65 -36.14 -21.68
N TRP A 598 9.39 -36.25 -22.11
CA TRP A 598 8.84 -37.53 -22.55
C TRP A 598 9.46 -38.05 -23.83
N ASN A 599 9.77 -37.18 -24.79
CA ASN A 599 10.44 -37.58 -26.02
C ASN A 599 11.85 -38.11 -25.73
N PHE A 600 12.58 -37.50 -24.79
CA PHE A 600 13.87 -38.03 -24.35
C PHE A 600 13.74 -39.45 -23.78
N TYR A 601 12.84 -39.65 -22.81
CA TYR A 601 12.74 -40.94 -22.11
C TYR A 601 12.17 -42.06 -22.99
N LYS A 602 11.20 -41.77 -23.86
CA LYS A 602 10.66 -42.76 -24.82
C LYS A 602 11.71 -43.24 -25.82
N ASN A 603 12.65 -42.37 -26.19
CA ASN A 603 13.71 -42.71 -27.15
C ASN A 603 14.92 -43.36 -26.48
N LYS A 604 15.22 -42.98 -25.22
CA LYS A 604 16.44 -43.41 -24.53
C LYS A 604 16.26 -44.69 -23.72
N LEU A 605 15.08 -44.91 -23.14
CA LEU A 605 14.83 -46.05 -22.25
C LEU A 605 13.96 -47.12 -22.95
N PRO A 606 14.35 -48.41 -22.87
CA PRO A 606 13.63 -49.51 -23.53
C PRO A 606 12.27 -49.85 -22.89
N SER A 607 12.10 -49.57 -21.58
CA SER A 607 10.84 -49.78 -20.85
C SER A 607 10.72 -48.79 -19.70
N ILE A 608 9.52 -48.26 -19.47
CA ILE A 608 9.21 -47.32 -18.39
C ILE A 608 8.11 -47.94 -17.54
N ASP A 609 8.40 -48.27 -16.28
CA ASP A 609 7.41 -48.80 -15.35
C ASP A 609 6.49 -47.70 -14.78
N ASN A 610 5.46 -48.10 -14.04
CA ASN A 610 4.50 -47.16 -13.47
C ASN A 610 5.12 -46.21 -12.42
N LYS A 611 6.14 -46.66 -11.68
CA LYS A 611 6.81 -45.84 -10.66
C LYS A 611 7.63 -44.75 -11.35
N LEU A 612 8.48 -45.13 -12.29
CA LEU A 612 9.30 -44.22 -13.08
C LEU A 612 8.42 -43.24 -13.87
N LYS A 613 7.27 -43.69 -14.40
CA LYS A 613 6.30 -42.81 -15.05
C LYS A 613 5.78 -41.73 -14.11
N ASN A 614 5.44 -42.07 -12.87
CA ASN A 614 4.99 -41.10 -11.87
C ASN A 614 6.11 -40.15 -11.46
N ASP A 615 7.34 -40.66 -11.28
CA ASP A 615 8.50 -39.85 -10.94
C ASP A 615 8.84 -38.84 -12.06
N ILE A 616 8.76 -39.25 -13.33
CA ILE A 616 8.94 -38.36 -14.49
C ILE A 616 7.84 -37.29 -14.53
N ASN A 617 6.57 -37.66 -14.32
CA ASN A 617 5.47 -36.69 -14.30
C ASN A 617 5.63 -35.67 -13.16
N ASN A 618 6.06 -36.11 -11.97
CA ASN A 618 6.37 -35.20 -10.88
C ASN A 618 7.56 -34.29 -11.24
N ALA A 619 8.61 -34.82 -11.87
CA ALA A 619 9.71 -34.00 -12.36
C ALA A 619 9.24 -32.92 -13.34
N ILE A 620 8.37 -33.25 -14.30
CA ILE A 620 7.77 -32.28 -15.24
C ILE A 620 7.04 -31.16 -14.49
N LEU A 621 6.21 -31.49 -13.49
CA LEU A 621 5.52 -30.49 -12.66
C LEU A 621 6.50 -29.56 -11.93
N GLN A 622 7.57 -30.11 -11.36
CA GLN A 622 8.62 -29.30 -10.72
C GLN A 622 9.34 -28.41 -11.73
N LEU A 623 9.69 -28.92 -12.92
CA LEU A 623 10.35 -28.14 -13.96
C LEU A 623 9.47 -26.99 -14.46
N SER A 624 8.19 -27.22 -14.70
CA SER A 624 7.26 -26.16 -15.10
C SER A 624 7.11 -25.10 -14.01
N THR A 625 7.11 -25.50 -12.73
CA THR A 625 7.12 -24.56 -11.60
C THR A 625 8.41 -23.72 -11.59
N ILE A 626 9.57 -24.35 -11.78
CA ILE A 626 10.86 -23.65 -11.87
C ILE A 626 10.85 -22.66 -13.04
N TYR A 627 10.35 -23.07 -14.20
CA TYR A 627 10.29 -22.26 -15.41
C TYR A 627 9.46 -21.00 -15.17
N SER A 628 8.23 -21.15 -14.66
CA SER A 628 7.30 -20.03 -14.40
C SER A 628 7.85 -18.96 -13.44
N LYS A 629 8.81 -19.33 -12.59
CA LYS A 629 9.43 -18.43 -11.60
C LYS A 629 10.72 -17.76 -12.07
N ASN A 630 11.34 -18.23 -13.16
CA ASN A 630 12.69 -17.80 -13.57
C ASN A 630 12.81 -17.38 -15.04
N TYR A 631 11.87 -17.76 -15.89
CA TYR A 631 11.90 -17.49 -17.33
C TYR A 631 10.65 -16.73 -17.76
N PHE A 632 10.87 -15.55 -18.34
CA PHE A 632 9.78 -14.68 -18.80
C PHE A 632 10.02 -14.28 -20.26
N PRO A 633 9.73 -15.17 -21.23
CA PRO A 633 9.95 -14.94 -22.65
C PRO A 633 9.32 -13.66 -23.22
N LYS A 634 8.10 -13.29 -22.78
CA LYS A 634 7.41 -12.05 -23.20
C LYS A 634 8.25 -10.80 -22.96
N MET A 635 8.98 -10.78 -21.85
CA MET A 635 9.88 -9.68 -21.48
C MET A 635 11.35 -9.96 -21.81
N LYS A 636 11.67 -11.12 -22.39
CA LYS A 636 13.05 -11.58 -22.67
C LYS A 636 13.94 -11.57 -21.41
N VAL A 637 13.33 -11.85 -20.26
CA VAL A 637 14.00 -11.85 -18.95
C VAL A 637 14.30 -13.28 -18.52
N SER A 638 15.55 -13.51 -18.13
CA SER A 638 16.06 -14.74 -17.51
C SER A 638 17.46 -14.47 -16.94
N TRP A 639 18.02 -15.46 -16.24
CA TRP A 639 19.39 -15.42 -15.72
C TRP A 639 20.45 -15.06 -16.79
N LYS A 640 20.21 -15.38 -18.07
CA LYS A 640 21.14 -15.14 -19.19
C LYS A 640 21.43 -13.66 -19.43
N ASN A 641 20.40 -12.83 -19.24
CA ASN A 641 20.46 -11.39 -19.52
C ASN A 641 20.57 -10.56 -18.24
N HIS A 642 20.44 -11.20 -17.07
CA HIS A 642 20.35 -10.54 -15.76
C HIS A 642 21.43 -11.12 -14.83
N PRO A 643 22.70 -10.68 -14.95
CA PRO A 643 23.78 -11.22 -14.14
C PRO A 643 23.56 -10.95 -12.66
N ASN A 644 23.93 -11.91 -11.82
CA ASN A 644 23.98 -11.75 -10.36
C ASN A 644 25.43 -11.79 -9.90
N ASN A 645 25.93 -10.67 -9.37
CA ASN A 645 27.33 -10.45 -9.06
C ASN A 645 27.77 -10.98 -7.67
N ILE A 646 26.87 -11.63 -6.93
CA ILE A 646 27.14 -12.16 -5.58
C ILE A 646 28.18 -13.32 -5.58
N GLY A 647 28.50 -13.86 -6.74
CA GLY A 647 29.52 -14.90 -6.92
C GLY A 647 30.04 -14.92 -8.36
N HIS A 648 31.00 -15.82 -8.65
CA HIS A 648 31.74 -15.86 -9.92
C HIS A 648 31.57 -17.16 -10.71
N LEU A 649 30.51 -17.94 -10.44
CA LEU A 649 30.19 -19.17 -11.18
C LEU A 649 29.43 -18.89 -12.48
N TYR A 650 28.28 -18.20 -12.36
CA TYR A 650 27.38 -17.94 -13.50
C TYR A 650 27.50 -16.51 -14.07
N SER A 651 28.19 -15.62 -13.35
CA SER A 651 28.53 -14.26 -13.75
C SER A 651 30.00 -14.00 -13.39
N LYS A 652 30.54 -12.83 -13.77
CA LYS A 652 31.93 -12.49 -13.43
C LYS A 652 32.13 -12.18 -11.94
N GLY A 653 31.13 -11.62 -11.24
CA GLY A 653 31.22 -11.30 -9.82
C GLY A 653 32.53 -10.58 -9.43
N CYS A 654 33.29 -11.16 -8.49
CA CYS A 654 34.58 -10.65 -8.04
C CYS A 654 35.67 -10.69 -9.13
N TYR A 655 35.60 -11.62 -10.10
CA TYR A 655 36.52 -11.72 -11.24
C TYR A 655 36.36 -10.59 -12.26
N ARG A 656 35.53 -9.58 -11.99
CA ARG A 656 35.59 -8.32 -12.72
C ARG A 656 36.88 -7.54 -12.41
N CYS A 657 37.46 -7.74 -11.22
CA CYS A 657 38.75 -7.17 -10.82
C CYS A 657 39.79 -8.27 -10.52
N HIS A 658 39.37 -9.35 -9.86
CA HIS A 658 40.26 -10.46 -9.43
C HIS A 658 40.50 -11.49 -10.55
N ASP A 659 40.90 -11.03 -11.73
CA ASP A 659 41.10 -11.86 -12.92
C ASP A 659 42.58 -12.23 -13.17
N GLY A 660 43.48 -11.81 -12.28
CA GLY A 660 44.93 -12.02 -12.42
C GLY A 660 45.57 -11.14 -13.50
N LYS A 661 44.86 -10.16 -14.07
CA LYS A 661 45.36 -9.29 -15.16
C LYS A 661 45.50 -7.83 -14.76
N HIS A 662 44.94 -7.47 -13.62
CA HIS A 662 45.05 -6.13 -13.06
C HIS A 662 46.39 -5.96 -12.34
N ILE A 663 47.23 -5.04 -12.83
CA ILE A 663 48.59 -4.83 -12.33
C ILE A 663 48.71 -3.39 -11.82
N ASN A 664 49.40 -3.21 -10.70
CA ASN A 664 49.74 -1.89 -10.18
C ASN A 664 51.08 -1.36 -10.77
N PRO A 665 51.43 -0.08 -10.57
CA PRO A 665 52.69 0.49 -11.06
C PRO A 665 53.95 -0.23 -10.55
N GLU A 666 53.89 -0.86 -9.38
CA GLU A 666 54.98 -1.64 -8.80
C GLU A 666 55.07 -3.09 -9.32
N GLY A 667 54.22 -3.48 -10.28
CA GLY A 667 54.20 -4.82 -10.87
C GLY A 667 53.45 -5.88 -10.05
N LYS A 668 52.81 -5.51 -8.93
CA LYS A 668 51.97 -6.41 -8.14
C LYS A 668 50.63 -6.63 -8.85
N VAL A 669 50.28 -7.91 -9.00
CA VAL A 669 49.03 -8.35 -9.60
C VAL A 669 47.92 -8.47 -8.55
N LEU A 670 46.69 -8.10 -8.92
CA LEU A 670 45.51 -8.40 -8.12
C LEU A 670 45.18 -9.89 -8.26
N THR A 671 45.40 -10.64 -7.18
CA THR A 671 45.33 -12.12 -7.18
C THR A 671 43.94 -12.65 -7.56
N ASN A 672 43.94 -13.76 -8.28
CA ASN A 672 42.78 -14.62 -8.56
C ASN A 672 42.82 -15.94 -7.77
N ASP A 673 43.71 -16.05 -6.77
CA ASP A 673 43.79 -17.20 -5.87
C ASP A 673 42.52 -17.31 -5.02
N CYS A 674 41.81 -18.43 -5.19
CA CYS A 674 40.57 -18.73 -4.50
C CYS A 674 40.74 -18.77 -2.97
N ASN A 675 41.92 -19.16 -2.46
CA ASN A 675 42.19 -19.27 -1.02
C ASN A 675 42.22 -17.91 -0.30
N THR A 676 42.29 -16.81 -1.07
CA THR A 676 42.10 -15.45 -0.54
C THR A 676 40.70 -15.27 0.06
N CYS A 677 39.69 -15.91 -0.55
CA CYS A 677 38.27 -15.70 -0.22
C CYS A 677 37.59 -16.97 0.31
N HIS A 678 38.11 -18.15 -0.03
CA HIS A 678 37.53 -19.45 0.28
C HIS A 678 38.48 -20.28 1.14
N THR A 679 37.90 -21.16 1.94
CA THR A 679 38.59 -22.30 2.55
C THR A 679 37.83 -23.54 2.14
N PHE A 680 38.39 -24.33 1.23
CA PHE A 680 37.74 -25.54 0.72
C PHE A 680 37.85 -26.69 1.72
N ARG A 681 36.78 -27.49 1.81
CA ARG A 681 36.73 -28.72 2.60
C ARG A 681 36.19 -29.81 1.68
N SER A 682 37.06 -30.65 1.16
CA SER A 682 36.63 -31.78 0.34
C SER A 682 36.28 -32.98 1.24
N GLU A 683 35.04 -33.47 1.14
CA GLU A 683 34.73 -34.81 1.66
C GLU A 683 35.28 -35.83 0.67
N ALA A 684 36.18 -36.70 1.10
CA ALA A 684 36.60 -37.86 0.32
C ALA A 684 35.79 -39.07 0.79
N PHE A 685 35.06 -39.71 -0.13
CA PHE A 685 34.40 -40.99 0.13
C PHE A 685 35.45 -42.10 0.17
N LEU A 686 35.86 -42.52 1.37
CA LEU A 686 36.66 -43.71 1.60
C LEU A 686 35.69 -44.86 1.90
N ASN A 687 35.05 -45.36 0.82
CA ASN A 687 33.98 -46.38 0.83
C ASN A 687 32.65 -45.92 1.46
N ASP A 688 31.54 -46.54 1.03
CA ASP A 688 30.12 -46.14 1.19
C ASP A 688 29.62 -45.89 2.64
N SER A 689 30.48 -45.90 3.65
CA SER A 689 30.13 -45.82 5.07
C SER A 689 31.00 -44.90 5.93
N LEU A 690 32.10 -44.33 5.43
CA LEU A 690 32.98 -43.44 6.21
C LEU A 690 33.20 -42.09 5.51
N ARG A 691 32.68 -41.02 6.13
CA ARG A 691 32.99 -39.63 5.74
C ARG A 691 34.31 -39.20 6.39
N THR A 692 35.38 -39.17 5.61
CA THR A 692 36.61 -38.46 5.99
C THR A 692 36.61 -37.09 5.35
N VAL A 693 36.52 -36.04 6.16
CA VAL A 693 36.73 -34.66 5.71
C VAL A 693 38.23 -34.47 5.52
N VAL A 694 38.67 -34.41 4.27
CA VAL A 694 40.05 -34.00 3.95
C VAL A 694 40.02 -32.49 3.75
N ILE A 695 40.71 -31.75 4.60
CA ILE A 695 40.94 -30.32 4.37
C ILE A 695 41.95 -30.23 3.23
N ASN A 696 41.45 -30.18 2.01
CA ASN A 696 42.23 -29.85 0.83
C ASN A 696 42.07 -28.35 0.56
N ASN A 697 43.17 -27.62 0.49
CA ASN A 697 43.15 -26.18 0.16
C ASN A 697 42.88 -25.93 -1.33
N ASP A 698 42.92 -26.96 -2.17
CA ASP A 698 42.66 -26.81 -3.60
C ASP A 698 41.18 -27.04 -3.92
N PHE A 699 40.62 -26.15 -4.75
CA PHE A 699 39.31 -26.36 -5.35
C PHE A 699 39.37 -27.54 -6.31
N ILE A 700 38.45 -28.49 -6.14
CA ILE A 700 38.25 -29.61 -7.07
C ILE A 700 36.95 -29.36 -7.83
N HIS A 701 37.02 -29.35 -9.16
CA HIS A 701 35.84 -29.20 -9.99
C HIS A 701 34.93 -30.45 -9.88
N PRO A 702 33.60 -30.28 -9.72
CA PRO A 702 32.67 -31.42 -9.74
C PRO A 702 32.81 -32.23 -11.05
N GLY A 703 33.09 -33.52 -10.95
CA GLY A 703 33.38 -34.39 -12.11
C GLY A 703 34.87 -34.56 -12.44
N GLY A 704 35.76 -33.97 -11.65
CA GLY A 704 37.21 -34.08 -11.80
C GLY A 704 37.83 -32.91 -12.57
N ASP A 705 39.15 -32.75 -12.41
CA ASP A 705 39.90 -31.68 -13.07
C ASP A 705 40.61 -32.18 -14.33
N ASP A 706 40.04 -31.92 -15.51
CA ASP A 706 40.82 -31.96 -16.74
C ASP A 706 41.79 -30.76 -16.79
N LYS A 707 42.98 -30.95 -17.37
CA LYS A 707 44.01 -29.89 -17.49
C LYS A 707 43.49 -28.60 -18.15
N ASN A 708 42.48 -28.71 -19.02
CA ASN A 708 41.90 -27.58 -19.74
C ASN A 708 40.92 -26.74 -18.89
N ILE A 709 40.48 -27.23 -17.72
CA ILE A 709 39.51 -26.53 -16.85
C ILE A 709 40.24 -25.66 -15.81
N LYS A 710 41.43 -26.09 -15.33
CA LYS A 710 42.16 -25.43 -14.22
C LYS A 710 42.53 -23.97 -14.47
N GLU A 711 42.73 -23.58 -15.73
CA GLU A 711 43.13 -22.21 -16.11
C GLU A 711 41.95 -21.34 -16.59
N GLN A 712 40.73 -21.88 -16.57
CA GLN A 712 39.55 -21.21 -17.12
C GLN A 712 38.66 -20.66 -16.02
N ASN A 713 38.15 -19.44 -16.22
CA ASN A 713 37.12 -18.88 -15.34
C ASN A 713 35.83 -19.70 -15.47
N CYS A 714 35.22 -20.05 -14.34
CA CYS A 714 34.00 -20.87 -14.29
C CYS A 714 32.87 -20.33 -15.21
N VAL A 715 32.73 -19.00 -15.27
CA VAL A 715 31.74 -18.30 -16.10
C VAL A 715 31.87 -18.58 -17.60
N VAL A 716 33.04 -19.03 -18.08
CA VAL A 716 33.23 -19.44 -19.47
C VAL A 716 32.34 -20.64 -19.77
N CYS A 717 32.29 -21.66 -18.91
CA CYS A 717 31.50 -22.86 -19.15
C CYS A 717 30.06 -22.74 -18.60
N HIS A 718 29.91 -22.14 -17.42
CA HIS A 718 28.65 -22.09 -16.68
C HIS A 718 27.85 -20.81 -16.89
N GLY A 719 28.49 -19.72 -17.34
CA GLY A 719 27.83 -18.44 -17.52
C GLY A 719 26.90 -18.40 -18.73
N ALA A 720 26.20 -17.28 -18.86
CA ALA A 720 25.37 -16.99 -20.02
C ALA A 720 26.15 -17.17 -21.35
N PRO A 721 25.49 -17.55 -22.46
CA PRO A 721 26.16 -17.82 -23.75
C PRO A 721 27.08 -16.70 -24.25
N LYS A 722 26.82 -15.43 -23.86
CA LYS A 722 27.69 -14.28 -24.19
C LYS A 722 29.14 -14.45 -23.72
N TYR A 723 29.36 -15.13 -22.59
CA TYR A 723 30.70 -15.37 -22.07
C TYR A 723 31.48 -16.41 -22.88
N ARG A 724 30.80 -17.49 -23.32
CA ARG A 724 31.37 -18.50 -24.24
C ARG A 724 31.79 -17.90 -25.57
N LYS A 725 30.90 -17.10 -26.18
CA LYS A 725 31.17 -16.47 -27.47
C LYS A 725 32.40 -15.56 -27.40
N LYS A 726 32.49 -14.69 -26.38
CA LYS A 726 33.64 -13.81 -26.16
C LYS A 726 34.96 -14.60 -26.02
N PHE A 727 34.91 -15.77 -25.37
CA PHE A 727 36.07 -16.65 -25.25
C PHE A 727 36.49 -17.22 -26.61
N LEU A 728 35.55 -17.79 -27.38
CA LEU A 728 35.82 -18.32 -28.72
C LEU A 728 36.35 -17.25 -29.68
N ASP A 729 35.75 -16.05 -29.67
CA ASP A 729 36.19 -14.91 -30.48
C ASP A 729 37.62 -14.46 -30.13
N ASN A 730 38.03 -14.61 -28.86
CA ASN A 730 39.39 -14.29 -28.42
C ASN A 730 40.40 -15.37 -28.79
N ILE A 731 39.99 -16.63 -28.90
CA ILE A 731 40.84 -17.73 -29.39
C ILE A 731 41.04 -17.62 -30.90
N GLY A 732 40.00 -17.31 -31.67
CA GLY A 732 40.10 -17.14 -33.12
C GLY A 732 40.90 -15.91 -33.58
N LYS A 733 41.35 -15.07 -32.65
CA LYS A 733 42.21 -13.90 -32.88
C LYS A 733 43.65 -14.06 -32.35
N ARG A 734 43.99 -15.23 -31.80
CA ARG A 734 45.34 -15.54 -31.33
C ARG A 734 46.10 -16.43 -32.30
#